data_AF-A0A4Q3M268-F1
#
_entry.id   AF-A0A4Q3M268-F1
#
_cell.length_a   1.000
_cell.length_b   1.000
_cell.length_c   1.000
_cell.angle_alpha   90.00
_cell.angle_beta   90.00
_cell.angle_gamma   90.00
#
_symmetry.space_group_name_H-M   'P 1'
#
loop_
_entity.id
_entity.type
_entity.pdbx_description
1 polymer ?
#
loop_
_entity_poly.entity_id
_entity_poly.type
_entity_poly.pdbx_seq_one_letter_code
_entity_poly.pdbx_strand_id
1 'polypeptide(L)'
;MTLPPITLIPLGQAVSELGAGHWLAQALAQQDADDDLSDALVLRVQGDLHLSALDLQAPLAAGTALCAQLPAHLQAHLPAATRCLLIHVQGALRIGAALVDHGWLPRTHLHVDGDLHCANALLSQGNVTVQGSFHAAGLLWCGDGTPADDEAQNLRVQGELHAAAAVFTQGFHVHVHGPERIGLCCDAARAEPSHAALRVEALAQALAPHLLQPMAPATDGAQQVVDMQRLLAALQAGQPVLRSPAMPSSAGTDPIDTAPTRATLCPGEAVTLAHLHQLVKAALPDKSRLKAQGWFGQTDFLITRRHQDEEGDTYHDGVFLTEWKAWDFWFSDVPPPEPLSLLAAAAAGLRRLASAPLGGAARPAPGFTRLYRGYGEDGGHGPWLPMDGPDAQVPPAALRACDRAWRGLIDYWRKAEAERRAGRPLRQQLMAALSPARIEALTLLPVFTAQYNDWWDSDRNGWWEGDLWVGARQPCVHHGKRWGRALKLSWQLGTPGAGDEEDDPHACYQIELDRSAATAAAAATTAGSAVHITYTQRQSDERVPLPADAVDHMARLLRLFTGVEHHLLQAEARQHEREADTRRIEQAVQLLAAPPFAENATDASIFPTALLAASEAWQADGRAYVAQMRERLLAPDGGWTGMSGTPQTTNATPEAAQAGAHDPAHDPAQDAVPDTAQDAAPHAAPWPQDSRRHRAATVLQLARVISRHDDAGLAARLHRRFAFAPDVFAQRAMQSGQPVGPVLLQDDGSVIARVGPDGGVHTHWVHVCADALSARPHSGPERLDGALPLQPEEHAADQGQGGGHIASPSRPPSASARARGLVVQGDASGYLHGLDEDGHVLWHHQVGGCITGVDVSADGRTIVAGSDGGYLVLLRKAPGPDAFVVGSSRFAEARRFIFWTDEPAVIRW
;
A
#
# COMPACT_ATOMS: atom_id res chain seq x y z
N MET A 1 17.68 -16.30 37.11
CA MET A 1 18.80 -16.58 36.20
C MET A 1 19.67 -15.35 36.18
N THR A 2 20.98 -15.48 36.38
CA THR A 2 21.94 -14.39 36.23
C THR A 2 21.98 -13.97 34.76
N LEU A 3 21.89 -12.67 34.49
CA LEU A 3 22.00 -12.13 33.13
C LEU A 3 23.38 -12.48 32.54
N PRO A 4 23.47 -12.88 31.26
CA PRO A 4 24.75 -13.08 30.61
C PRO A 4 25.55 -11.77 30.57
N PRO A 5 26.89 -11.79 30.60
CA PRO A 5 27.69 -10.60 30.38
C PRO A 5 27.40 -10.02 29.00
N ILE A 6 26.99 -8.74 28.96
CA ILE A 6 26.79 -7.98 27.72
C ILE A 6 27.80 -6.84 27.67
N THR A 7 28.52 -6.73 26.55
CA THR A 7 29.55 -5.71 26.32
C THR A 7 29.38 -5.09 24.94
N LEU A 8 29.62 -3.78 24.82
CA LEU A 8 29.76 -3.10 23.54
C LEU A 8 31.25 -3.05 23.18
N ILE A 9 31.61 -3.51 21.99
CA ILE A 9 32.99 -3.46 21.47
C ILE A 9 33.02 -2.72 20.12
N PRO A 10 34.13 -2.03 19.78
CA PRO A 10 34.29 -1.43 18.47
C PRO A 10 34.26 -2.49 17.36
N LEU A 11 33.71 -2.15 16.20
CA LEU A 11 33.62 -3.04 15.04
C LEU A 11 34.96 -3.69 14.65
N GLY A 12 36.04 -2.90 14.63
CA GLY A 12 37.38 -3.39 14.28
C GLY A 12 37.89 -4.48 15.24
N GLN A 13 37.54 -4.41 16.52
CA GLN A 13 37.85 -5.46 17.49
C GLN A 13 37.06 -6.73 17.18
N ALA A 14 35.75 -6.62 16.93
CA ALA A 14 34.89 -7.77 16.64
C ALA A 14 35.32 -8.52 15.37
N VAL A 15 35.69 -7.81 14.31
CA VAL A 15 36.17 -8.41 13.05
C VAL A 15 37.47 -9.21 13.26
N SER A 16 38.37 -8.72 14.13
CA SER A 16 39.62 -9.43 14.46
C SER A 16 39.37 -10.73 15.24
N GLU A 17 38.32 -10.79 16.07
CA GLU A 17 37.95 -11.96 16.87
C GLU A 17 37.25 -13.05 16.03
N LEU A 18 36.46 -12.67 15.02
CA LEU A 18 35.72 -13.60 14.13
C LEU A 18 36.62 -14.29 13.09
N GLY A 19 37.79 -13.72 12.80
CA GLY A 19 38.78 -14.26 11.87
C GLY A 19 38.50 -13.93 10.39
N ALA A 20 39.55 -13.85 9.57
CA ALA A 20 39.49 -13.39 8.17
C ALA A 20 38.68 -14.30 7.21
N GLY A 21 38.40 -15.55 7.61
CA GLY A 21 37.56 -16.48 6.85
C GLY A 21 36.06 -16.34 7.11
N HIS A 22 35.66 -15.50 8.07
CA HIS A 22 34.25 -15.31 8.42
C HIS A 22 33.58 -14.38 7.40
N TRP A 23 32.40 -14.77 6.90
CA TRP A 23 31.70 -14.02 5.85
C TRP A 23 31.41 -12.56 6.27
N LEU A 24 31.16 -12.31 7.56
CA LEU A 24 30.94 -10.95 8.09
C LEU A 24 32.20 -10.07 7.94
N ALA A 25 33.40 -10.64 8.10
CA ALA A 25 34.65 -9.92 7.88
C ALA A 25 34.88 -9.60 6.39
N GLN A 26 34.32 -10.41 5.49
CA GLN A 26 34.38 -10.19 4.03
C GLN A 26 33.30 -9.20 3.57
N ALA A 27 32.07 -9.33 4.08
CA ALA A 27 30.94 -8.44 3.78
C ALA A 27 31.18 -7.01 4.30
N LEU A 28 31.73 -6.86 5.51
CA LEU A 28 32.13 -5.55 6.05
C LEU A 28 33.35 -4.95 5.31
N ALA A 29 34.15 -5.77 4.62
CA ALA A 29 35.27 -5.30 3.80
C ALA A 29 34.87 -4.94 2.36
N GLN A 30 33.65 -5.30 1.94
CA GLN A 30 33.08 -5.02 0.62
C GLN A 30 32.13 -3.81 0.62
N GLN A 31 31.60 -3.40 1.78
CA GLN A 31 30.80 -2.17 1.89
C GLN A 31 31.63 -0.92 1.53
N ASP A 32 31.03 -0.02 0.76
CA ASP A 32 31.65 1.21 0.24
C ASP A 32 32.30 2.06 1.34
N ALA A 33 33.46 2.63 1.00
CA ALA A 33 34.29 3.46 1.89
C ALA A 33 33.67 4.81 2.29
N ASP A 34 32.46 5.13 1.80
CA ASP A 34 31.71 6.37 2.07
C ASP A 34 30.84 6.31 3.35
N ASP A 35 30.67 5.14 3.98
CA ASP A 35 29.93 5.01 5.25
C ASP A 35 30.92 5.11 6.43
N ASP A 36 30.90 6.20 7.20
CA ASP A 36 31.78 6.38 8.38
C ASP A 36 31.36 5.41 9.51
N LEU A 37 31.95 4.21 9.53
CA LEU A 37 31.72 3.17 10.53
C LEU A 37 32.63 3.30 11.77
N SER A 38 33.35 4.42 11.93
CA SER A 38 34.30 4.61 13.04
C SER A 38 33.62 4.56 14.42
N ASP A 39 32.35 4.97 14.48
CA ASP A 39 31.50 4.96 15.69
C ASP A 39 30.57 3.73 15.80
N ALA A 40 30.67 2.77 14.88
CA ALA A 40 29.81 1.60 14.88
C ALA A 40 30.17 0.59 15.98
N LEU A 41 29.16 0.16 16.74
CA LEU A 41 29.34 -0.77 17.85
C LEU A 41 28.81 -2.17 17.54
N VAL A 42 29.50 -3.16 18.11
CA VAL A 42 29.06 -4.56 18.17
C VAL A 42 28.64 -4.88 19.58
N LEU A 43 27.40 -5.36 19.73
CA LEU A 43 26.89 -5.86 20.99
C LEU A 43 27.25 -7.34 21.12
N ARG A 44 28.11 -7.65 22.09
CA ARG A 44 28.55 -9.01 22.38
C ARG A 44 27.89 -9.52 23.65
N VAL A 45 27.30 -10.71 23.57
CA VAL A 45 26.69 -11.43 24.68
C VAL A 45 27.43 -12.74 24.92
N GLN A 46 27.93 -12.94 26.14
CA GLN A 46 28.65 -14.15 26.52
C GLN A 46 27.70 -15.17 27.15
N GLY A 47 27.36 -16.24 26.43
CA GLY A 47 26.40 -17.26 26.86
C GLY A 47 24.98 -17.03 26.37
N ASP A 48 24.04 -17.76 26.96
CA ASP A 48 22.66 -17.84 26.46
C ASP A 48 21.85 -16.56 26.74
N LEU A 49 21.13 -16.09 25.73
CA LEU A 49 20.28 -14.90 25.80
C LEU A 49 18.80 -15.26 25.62
N HIS A 50 17.95 -14.70 26.49
CA HIS A 50 16.50 -14.85 26.40
C HIS A 50 15.82 -13.48 26.32
N LEU A 51 15.06 -13.25 25.24
CA LEU A 51 14.33 -12.01 24.96
C LEU A 51 12.85 -12.28 24.76
N SER A 52 12.00 -11.31 25.07
CA SER A 52 10.57 -11.39 24.70
C SER A 52 10.37 -11.17 23.19
N ALA A 53 11.08 -10.21 22.59
CA ALA A 53 11.10 -9.92 21.16
C ALA A 53 12.45 -9.31 20.79
N LEU A 54 12.85 -9.37 19.52
CA LEU A 54 14.06 -8.72 19.01
C LEU A 54 13.75 -8.02 17.68
N ASP A 55 14.00 -6.71 17.63
CA ASP A 55 13.87 -5.88 16.45
C ASP A 55 15.26 -5.40 16.02
N LEU A 56 15.68 -5.75 14.81
CA LEU A 56 17.02 -5.46 14.28
C LEU A 56 17.14 -4.05 13.69
N GLN A 57 16.04 -3.32 13.50
CA GLN A 57 16.12 -1.94 12.98
C GLN A 57 16.59 -0.96 14.05
N ALA A 58 16.18 -1.16 15.30
CA ALA A 58 16.55 -0.30 16.42
C ALA A 58 16.72 -1.12 17.72
N PRO A 59 17.64 -2.11 17.75
CA PRO A 59 17.72 -3.09 18.84
C PRO A 59 18.01 -2.46 20.20
N LEU A 60 18.67 -1.30 20.22
CA LEU A 60 19.07 -0.57 21.42
C LEU A 60 18.15 0.60 21.79
N ALA A 61 17.06 0.82 21.06
CA ALA A 61 16.12 1.89 21.37
C ALA A 61 15.52 1.75 22.78
N ALA A 62 15.20 2.88 23.41
CA ALA A 62 14.61 2.88 24.74
C ALA A 62 13.27 2.10 24.74
N GLY A 63 13.14 1.15 25.67
CA GLY A 63 11.94 0.32 25.80
C GLY A 63 11.98 -1.00 25.03
N THR A 64 13.04 -1.30 24.25
CA THR A 64 13.19 -2.62 23.62
C THR A 64 13.62 -3.69 24.64
N ALA A 65 13.31 -4.95 24.34
CA ALA A 65 13.65 -6.07 25.22
C ALA A 65 15.17 -6.22 25.39
N LEU A 66 15.96 -5.98 24.35
CA LEU A 66 17.42 -6.04 24.42
C LEU A 66 18.00 -4.87 25.23
N CYS A 67 17.51 -3.65 25.03
CA CYS A 67 17.93 -2.50 25.82
C CYS A 67 17.67 -2.72 27.32
N ALA A 68 16.50 -3.27 27.68
CA ALA A 68 16.15 -3.60 29.06
C ALA A 68 17.08 -4.65 29.73
N GLN A 69 17.77 -5.49 28.95
CA GLN A 69 18.72 -6.49 29.45
C GLN A 69 20.13 -5.94 29.62
N LEU A 70 20.42 -4.74 29.12
CA LEU A 70 21.72 -4.11 29.29
C LEU A 70 21.97 -3.72 30.76
N PRO A 71 23.22 -3.82 31.24
CA PRO A 71 23.62 -3.21 32.50
C PRO A 71 23.26 -1.72 32.57
N ALA A 72 22.81 -1.24 33.73
CA ALA A 72 22.38 0.15 33.92
C ALA A 72 23.46 1.20 33.54
N HIS A 73 24.74 0.85 33.69
CA HIS A 73 25.83 1.73 33.25
C HIS A 73 25.93 1.83 31.72
N LEU A 74 25.63 0.77 30.97
CA LEU A 74 25.57 0.86 29.50
C LEU A 74 24.32 1.61 29.06
N GLN A 75 23.16 1.35 29.68
CA GLN A 75 21.92 2.09 29.39
C GLN A 75 22.06 3.61 29.56
N ALA A 76 22.75 4.05 30.62
CA ALA A 76 22.95 5.47 30.91
C ALA A 76 23.94 6.18 29.98
N HIS A 77 24.78 5.44 29.25
CA HIS A 77 25.85 5.99 28.41
C HIS A 77 25.67 5.64 26.92
N LEU A 78 24.53 5.08 26.52
CA LEU A 78 24.20 4.91 25.11
C LEU A 78 23.90 6.29 24.50
N PRO A 79 24.72 6.80 23.56
CA PRO A 79 24.34 7.99 22.80
C PRO A 79 23.00 7.77 22.08
N ALA A 80 22.19 8.82 21.98
CA ALA A 80 20.83 8.76 21.41
C ALA A 80 20.79 8.21 19.97
N ALA A 81 21.93 8.25 19.26
CA ALA A 81 22.11 7.75 17.90
C ALA A 81 23.05 6.52 17.81
N THR A 82 23.15 5.68 18.86
CA THR A 82 24.05 4.50 18.85
C THR A 82 23.69 3.54 17.72
N ARG A 83 24.52 3.49 16.67
CA ARG A 83 24.39 2.56 15.53
C ARG A 83 24.99 1.20 15.94
N CYS A 84 24.12 0.23 16.25
CA CYS A 84 24.51 -1.16 16.48
C CYS A 84 24.54 -1.88 15.13
N LEU A 85 25.71 -2.30 14.66
CA LEU A 85 25.81 -3.01 13.36
C LEU A 85 25.72 -4.52 13.50
N LEU A 86 26.08 -5.07 14.65
CA LEU A 86 26.07 -6.52 14.88
C LEU A 86 25.68 -6.84 16.31
N ILE A 87 24.81 -7.83 16.46
CA ILE A 87 24.57 -8.54 17.71
C ILE A 87 25.23 -9.91 17.61
N HIS A 88 26.26 -10.15 18.43
CA HIS A 88 26.95 -11.43 18.53
C HIS A 88 26.60 -12.13 19.84
N VAL A 89 25.87 -13.25 19.73
CA VAL A 89 25.52 -14.11 20.87
C VAL A 89 26.42 -15.34 20.88
N GLN A 90 27.34 -15.40 21.84
CA GLN A 90 28.26 -16.52 22.07
C GLN A 90 27.58 -17.63 22.90
N GLY A 91 26.44 -18.11 22.41
CA GLY A 91 25.56 -19.06 23.10
C GLY A 91 24.25 -19.25 22.34
N ALA A 92 23.23 -19.81 22.99
CA ALA A 92 21.91 -19.96 22.41
C ALA A 92 21.07 -18.68 22.55
N LEU A 93 20.27 -18.34 21.53
CA LEU A 93 19.33 -17.22 21.56
C LEU A 93 17.90 -17.75 21.56
N ARG A 94 17.12 -17.35 22.57
CA ARG A 94 15.69 -17.68 22.68
C ARG A 94 14.86 -16.40 22.67
N ILE A 95 13.88 -16.33 21.77
CA ILE A 95 12.99 -15.18 21.60
C ILE A 95 11.54 -15.65 21.79
N GLY A 96 10.82 -15.08 22.76
CA GLY A 96 9.47 -15.50 23.11
C GLY A 96 8.43 -15.26 22.02
N ALA A 97 8.51 -14.14 21.30
CA ALA A 97 7.51 -13.70 20.33
C ALA A 97 8.05 -13.64 18.90
N ALA A 98 8.79 -12.60 18.53
CA ALA A 98 9.22 -12.40 17.15
C ALA A 98 10.65 -11.87 17.05
N LEU A 99 11.40 -12.41 16.07
CA LEU A 99 12.58 -11.79 15.50
C LEU A 99 12.16 -10.99 14.26
N VAL A 100 12.43 -9.69 14.22
CA VAL A 100 11.93 -8.81 13.17
C VAL A 100 13.04 -7.94 12.59
N ASP A 101 13.06 -7.85 11.27
CA ASP A 101 13.82 -6.90 10.46
C ASP A 101 12.89 -6.40 9.35
N HIS A 102 12.74 -5.07 9.21
CA HIS A 102 11.65 -4.46 8.42
C HIS A 102 11.94 -3.08 7.79
N GLY A 103 13.20 -2.72 7.50
CA GLY A 103 13.57 -1.38 7.01
C GLY A 103 14.68 -1.32 5.94
N TRP A 104 14.85 -0.13 5.33
CA TRP A 104 15.75 0.13 4.20
C TRP A 104 17.08 0.84 4.57
N LEU A 105 17.29 1.20 5.85
CA LEU A 105 18.43 1.98 6.36
C LEU A 105 18.98 1.30 7.65
N PRO A 106 20.21 1.66 8.11
CA PRO A 106 21.33 0.72 8.26
C PRO A 106 21.10 -0.48 9.19
N ARG A 107 21.54 -1.65 8.71
CA ARG A 107 21.16 -2.98 9.16
C ARG A 107 21.92 -3.43 10.41
N THR A 108 21.22 -3.82 11.48
CA THR A 108 21.85 -4.64 12.52
C THR A 108 21.86 -6.10 12.05
N HIS A 109 23.04 -6.70 11.94
CA HIS A 109 23.21 -8.12 11.67
C HIS A 109 23.12 -8.96 12.95
N LEU A 110 22.75 -10.23 12.82
CA LEU A 110 22.65 -11.15 13.95
C LEU A 110 23.56 -12.37 13.72
N HIS A 111 24.45 -12.64 14.68
CA HIS A 111 25.29 -13.83 14.71
C HIS A 111 25.07 -14.61 16.01
N VAL A 112 24.75 -15.89 15.89
CA VAL A 112 24.50 -16.80 17.02
C VAL A 112 25.41 -18.02 16.90
N ASP A 113 26.28 -18.23 17.88
CA ASP A 113 27.21 -19.37 17.93
C ASP A 113 26.49 -20.69 18.29
N GLY A 114 25.33 -20.61 18.95
CA GLY A 114 24.50 -21.75 19.34
C GLY A 114 23.18 -21.86 18.56
N ASP A 115 22.16 -22.41 19.21
CA ASP A 115 20.82 -22.57 18.64
C ASP A 115 20.00 -21.27 18.73
N LEU A 116 19.20 -21.00 17.70
CA LEU A 116 18.23 -19.90 17.67
C LEU A 116 16.81 -20.47 17.77
N HIS A 117 16.05 -20.08 18.79
CA HIS A 117 14.63 -20.41 18.91
C HIS A 117 13.79 -19.14 18.96
N CYS A 118 12.77 -19.04 18.12
CA CYS A 118 11.77 -17.98 18.19
C CYS A 118 10.36 -18.51 17.95
N ALA A 119 9.33 -17.79 18.39
CA ALA A 119 7.97 -18.16 18.01
C ALA A 119 7.70 -17.80 16.55
N ASN A 120 8.10 -16.62 16.07
CA ASN A 120 8.03 -16.23 14.66
C ASN A 120 9.29 -15.44 14.24
N ALA A 121 9.56 -15.36 12.95
CA ALA A 121 10.63 -14.56 12.38
C ALA A 121 10.16 -13.86 11.09
N LEU A 122 10.46 -12.58 10.96
CA LEU A 122 10.30 -11.78 9.74
C LEU A 122 11.65 -11.13 9.43
N LEU A 123 12.29 -11.59 8.37
CA LEU A 123 13.62 -11.17 7.94
C LEU A 123 13.50 -10.52 6.56
N SER A 124 13.50 -9.20 6.44
CA SER A 124 13.39 -8.55 5.13
C SER A 124 14.71 -8.55 4.37
N GLN A 125 15.79 -8.11 5.03
CA GLN A 125 17.01 -7.65 4.37
C GLN A 125 18.28 -7.89 5.22
N GLY A 126 18.16 -8.12 6.52
CA GLY A 126 19.24 -8.26 7.47
C GLY A 126 19.85 -9.66 7.46
N ASN A 127 21.19 -9.72 7.50
CA ASN A 127 21.90 -10.99 7.55
C ASN A 127 21.79 -11.65 8.93
N VAL A 128 21.27 -12.88 8.96
CA VAL A 128 21.19 -13.72 10.16
C VAL A 128 22.04 -14.97 9.98
N THR A 129 22.99 -15.21 10.89
CA THR A 129 23.81 -16.43 10.90
C THR A 129 23.62 -17.20 12.20
N VAL A 130 23.36 -18.49 12.07
CA VAL A 130 23.19 -19.44 13.17
C VAL A 130 24.14 -20.62 12.95
N GLN A 131 25.11 -20.80 13.86
CA GLN A 131 26.04 -21.93 13.82
C GLN A 131 25.40 -23.23 14.35
N GLY A 132 24.36 -23.13 15.19
CA GLY A 132 23.52 -24.24 15.61
C GLY A 132 22.30 -24.45 14.72
N SER A 133 21.20 -24.92 15.32
CA SER A 133 19.91 -25.11 14.66
C SER A 133 19.03 -23.86 14.80
N PHE A 134 18.20 -23.58 13.79
CA PHE A 134 17.22 -22.50 13.81
C PHE A 134 15.80 -23.07 13.85
N HIS A 135 15.07 -22.77 14.92
CA HIS A 135 13.71 -23.23 15.13
C HIS A 135 12.73 -22.06 15.30
N ALA A 136 11.93 -21.80 14.26
CA ALA A 136 10.76 -20.94 14.31
C ALA A 136 9.51 -21.78 14.62
N ALA A 137 8.85 -21.56 15.75
CA ALA A 137 7.68 -22.39 16.12
C ALA A 137 6.46 -22.18 15.22
N GLY A 138 6.32 -20.97 14.66
CA GLY A 138 5.23 -20.52 13.81
C GLY A 138 5.71 -20.17 12.40
N LEU A 139 5.66 -18.88 12.06
CA LEU A 139 6.03 -18.36 10.75
C LEU A 139 7.50 -17.95 10.68
N LEU A 140 8.20 -18.35 9.61
CA LEU A 140 9.48 -17.82 9.15
C LEU A 140 9.26 -17.11 7.81
N TRP A 141 9.35 -15.79 7.78
CA TRP A 141 9.23 -15.00 6.55
C TRP A 141 10.58 -14.40 6.19
N CYS A 142 11.00 -14.55 4.94
CA CYS A 142 12.32 -14.17 4.43
C CYS A 142 12.15 -13.40 3.11
N GLY A 143 12.49 -12.12 3.13
CA GLY A 143 12.46 -11.15 2.04
C GLY A 143 11.20 -10.27 1.99
N ASP A 144 11.34 -9.09 1.39
CA ASP A 144 10.31 -8.03 1.27
C ASP A 144 9.84 -7.77 -0.17
N GLY A 145 10.54 -8.34 -1.17
CA GLY A 145 10.05 -8.44 -2.56
C GLY A 145 10.85 -7.62 -3.55
N THR A 146 11.84 -6.91 -3.05
CA THR A 146 12.78 -6.17 -3.88
C THR A 146 13.75 -7.16 -4.55
N PRO A 147 14.01 -7.04 -5.87
CA PRO A 147 15.11 -7.77 -6.49
C PRO A 147 16.41 -7.43 -5.77
N ALA A 148 17.24 -8.43 -5.51
CA ALA A 148 18.51 -8.22 -4.80
C ALA A 148 19.49 -7.44 -5.67
N ASP A 149 20.17 -6.46 -5.08
CA ASP A 149 21.48 -6.03 -5.56
C ASP A 149 22.48 -7.19 -5.35
N ASP A 150 23.47 -7.32 -6.23
CA ASP A 150 24.41 -8.47 -6.33
C ASP A 150 25.28 -8.73 -5.07
N GLU A 151 25.04 -8.05 -3.95
CA GLU A 151 25.79 -8.19 -2.71
C GLU A 151 24.92 -8.59 -1.50
N ALA A 152 25.33 -9.70 -0.85
CA ALA A 152 25.12 -10.11 0.55
C ALA A 152 24.22 -11.34 0.85
N GLN A 153 24.69 -12.15 1.82
CA GLN A 153 24.11 -13.43 2.26
C GLN A 153 23.09 -13.24 3.40
N ASN A 154 21.81 -13.54 3.16
CA ASN A 154 20.71 -13.05 4.02
C ASN A 154 20.29 -13.99 5.18
N LEU A 155 20.33 -15.32 5.03
CA LEU A 155 20.14 -16.26 6.16
C LEU A 155 21.06 -17.48 6.00
N ARG A 156 21.84 -17.80 7.04
CA ARG A 156 22.71 -18.98 7.07
C ARG A 156 22.51 -19.81 8.34
N VAL A 157 22.23 -21.09 8.17
CA VAL A 157 22.04 -22.06 9.27
C VAL A 157 22.95 -23.26 9.03
N GLN A 158 23.85 -23.54 9.97
CA GLN A 158 24.74 -24.69 9.86
C GLN A 158 24.10 -26.00 10.34
N GLY A 159 23.20 -25.92 11.32
CA GLY A 159 22.42 -27.04 11.85
C GLY A 159 21.08 -27.26 11.12
N GLU A 160 20.09 -27.77 11.85
CA GLU A 160 18.74 -28.01 11.34
C GLU A 160 17.93 -26.70 11.23
N LEU A 161 17.13 -26.56 10.17
CA LEU A 161 16.10 -25.50 10.06
C LEU A 161 14.71 -26.10 10.28
N HIS A 162 13.98 -25.59 11.27
CA HIS A 162 12.61 -26.02 11.56
C HIS A 162 11.64 -24.84 11.58
N ALA A 163 10.52 -24.97 10.85
CA ALA A 163 9.45 -23.97 10.83
C ALA A 163 8.07 -24.62 10.63
N ALA A 164 7.01 -24.11 11.29
CA ALA A 164 5.66 -24.58 11.00
C ALA A 164 5.18 -24.06 9.63
N ALA A 165 5.47 -22.80 9.31
CA ALA A 165 5.32 -22.23 7.98
C ALA A 165 6.54 -21.38 7.62
N ALA A 166 7.04 -21.47 6.39
CA ALA A 166 8.12 -20.65 5.87
C ALA A 166 7.75 -19.99 4.53
N VAL A 167 8.18 -18.75 4.32
CA VAL A 167 8.00 -17.98 3.09
C VAL A 167 9.35 -17.41 2.69
N PHE A 168 9.82 -17.75 1.49
CA PHE A 168 11.06 -17.27 0.90
C PHE A 168 10.74 -16.54 -0.39
N THR A 169 11.07 -15.25 -0.45
CA THR A 169 10.69 -14.37 -1.56
C THR A 169 11.90 -14.08 -2.44
N GLN A 170 11.67 -13.72 -3.70
CA GLN A 170 12.76 -13.47 -4.67
C GLN A 170 13.81 -12.50 -4.12
N GLY A 171 15.08 -12.75 -4.42
CA GLY A 171 16.22 -11.94 -3.94
C GLY A 171 16.73 -12.31 -2.54
N PHE A 172 16.01 -13.10 -1.73
CA PHE A 172 16.49 -13.47 -0.39
C PHE A 172 17.27 -14.80 -0.39
N HIS A 173 18.59 -14.73 -0.17
CA HIS A 173 19.47 -15.91 -0.17
C HIS A 173 19.44 -16.67 1.17
N VAL A 174 19.03 -17.95 1.12
CA VAL A 174 18.99 -18.86 2.29
C VAL A 174 19.93 -20.04 2.08
N HIS A 175 20.86 -20.25 3.01
CA HIS A 175 21.82 -21.34 3.01
C HIS A 175 21.70 -22.20 4.27
N VAL A 176 21.20 -23.43 4.13
CA VAL A 176 21.08 -24.41 5.21
C VAL A 176 22.01 -25.59 4.93
N HIS A 177 22.92 -25.90 5.86
CA HIS A 177 23.83 -27.06 5.73
C HIS A 177 23.25 -28.35 6.33
N GLY A 178 22.36 -28.24 7.33
CA GLY A 178 21.66 -29.38 7.93
C GLY A 178 20.28 -29.67 7.29
N PRO A 179 19.49 -30.59 7.88
CA PRO A 179 18.17 -30.94 7.35
C PRO A 179 17.15 -29.81 7.52
N GLU A 180 16.20 -29.71 6.59
CA GLU A 180 15.05 -28.79 6.68
C GLU A 180 13.78 -29.55 7.08
N ARG A 181 13.10 -29.08 8.13
CA ARG A 181 11.81 -29.58 8.61
C ARG A 181 10.78 -28.46 8.61
N ILE A 182 10.22 -28.18 7.44
CA ILE A 182 9.23 -27.12 7.24
C ILE A 182 7.86 -27.74 6.99
N GLY A 183 6.87 -27.36 7.81
CA GLY A 183 5.49 -27.86 7.67
C GLY A 183 4.79 -27.37 6.41
N LEU A 184 4.83 -26.06 6.16
CA LEU A 184 4.29 -25.38 4.98
C LEU A 184 5.35 -24.44 4.41
N CYS A 185 5.70 -24.52 3.13
CA CYS A 185 6.78 -23.71 2.54
C CYS A 185 6.32 -22.99 1.27
N CYS A 186 6.48 -21.67 1.15
CA CYS A 186 6.29 -20.93 -0.10
C CYS A 186 7.66 -20.41 -0.55
N ASP A 187 8.23 -21.01 -1.60
CA ASP A 187 9.59 -20.69 -2.03
C ASP A 187 9.61 -20.12 -3.45
N ALA A 188 9.84 -18.82 -3.55
CA ALA A 188 10.03 -18.11 -4.82
C ALA A 188 11.51 -17.79 -5.10
N ALA A 189 12.42 -18.09 -4.16
CA ALA A 189 13.80 -17.59 -4.14
C ALA A 189 14.83 -18.67 -4.51
N ARG A 190 14.64 -19.91 -4.06
CA ARG A 190 15.59 -21.01 -4.28
C ARG A 190 15.24 -21.76 -5.56
N ALA A 191 16.19 -21.80 -6.50
CA ALA A 191 16.06 -22.53 -7.77
C ALA A 191 16.19 -24.06 -7.64
N GLU A 192 16.35 -24.59 -6.42
CA GLU A 192 16.39 -26.03 -6.15
C GLU A 192 14.98 -26.61 -5.95
N PRO A 193 14.63 -27.74 -6.57
CA PRO A 193 13.29 -28.33 -6.54
C PRO A 193 12.98 -29.08 -5.22
N SER A 194 13.44 -28.59 -4.07
CA SER A 194 13.28 -29.25 -2.78
C SER A 194 12.20 -28.57 -1.93
N HIS A 195 11.14 -29.33 -1.64
CA HIS A 195 10.09 -29.08 -0.65
C HIS A 195 9.09 -27.96 -0.98
N ALA A 196 7.99 -28.40 -1.62
CA ALA A 196 6.73 -27.70 -1.78
C ALA A 196 6.82 -26.31 -2.42
N ALA A 197 6.66 -26.24 -3.75
CA ALA A 197 6.10 -25.05 -4.38
C ALA A 197 4.62 -24.92 -3.94
N LEU A 198 4.43 -24.54 -2.68
CA LEU A 198 3.13 -24.36 -2.06
C LEU A 198 2.67 -22.97 -2.49
N ARG A 199 1.58 -22.98 -3.25
CA ARG A 199 1.01 -21.79 -3.88
C ARG A 199 0.45 -20.85 -2.81
N VAL A 200 0.46 -19.56 -3.12
CA VAL A 200 0.05 -18.45 -2.25
C VAL A 200 -1.30 -18.71 -1.57
N GLU A 201 -2.19 -19.48 -2.19
CA GLU A 201 -3.49 -19.85 -1.64
C GLU A 201 -3.45 -20.68 -0.36
N ALA A 202 -2.45 -21.56 -0.20
CA ALA A 202 -2.37 -22.40 0.99
C ALA A 202 -1.56 -21.73 2.12
N LEU A 203 -0.65 -20.81 1.78
CA LEU A 203 -0.16 -19.82 2.75
C LEU A 203 -1.32 -18.94 3.26
N ALA A 204 -2.18 -18.45 2.37
CA ALA A 204 -3.36 -17.67 2.74
C ALA A 204 -4.39 -18.45 3.59
N GLN A 205 -4.46 -19.78 3.43
CA GLN A 205 -5.27 -20.63 4.29
C GLN A 205 -4.64 -20.82 5.68
N ALA A 206 -3.32 -20.89 5.77
CA ALA A 206 -2.60 -21.07 7.01
C ALA A 206 -2.51 -19.79 7.85
N LEU A 207 -2.45 -18.62 7.20
CA LEU A 207 -2.36 -17.32 7.88
C LEU A 207 -3.70 -16.87 8.47
N ALA A 208 -3.61 -16.11 9.56
CA ALA A 208 -4.77 -15.49 10.18
C ALA A 208 -5.45 -14.51 9.20
N PRO A 209 -6.79 -14.49 9.10
CA PRO A 209 -7.50 -13.74 8.05
C PRO A 209 -7.21 -12.23 8.03
N HIS A 210 -6.92 -11.64 9.19
CA HIS A 210 -6.64 -10.20 9.32
C HIS A 210 -5.32 -9.78 8.66
N LEU A 211 -4.42 -10.73 8.42
CA LEU A 211 -3.11 -10.53 7.78
C LEU A 211 -3.17 -10.57 6.25
N LEU A 212 -4.30 -10.99 5.68
CA LEU A 212 -4.43 -11.17 4.24
C LEU A 212 -4.88 -9.85 3.60
N GLN A 213 -4.25 -9.52 2.47
CA GLN A 213 -4.78 -8.49 1.59
C GLN A 213 -6.11 -8.99 1.01
N PRO A 214 -7.23 -8.29 1.23
CA PRO A 214 -8.54 -8.84 0.91
C PRO A 214 -8.79 -9.03 -0.59
N MET A 215 -8.04 -8.29 -1.43
CA MET A 215 -8.31 -8.15 -2.86
C MET A 215 -7.16 -8.56 -3.78
N ALA A 216 -6.00 -8.92 -3.24
CA ALA A 216 -4.85 -9.29 -4.04
C ALA A 216 -5.09 -10.59 -4.83
N PRO A 217 -4.80 -10.61 -6.13
CA PRO A 217 -4.87 -11.84 -6.91
C PRO A 217 -3.78 -12.80 -6.41
N ALA A 218 -4.16 -14.04 -6.11
CA ALA A 218 -3.22 -15.07 -5.61
C ALA A 218 -2.25 -15.59 -6.70
N THR A 219 -2.22 -14.94 -7.85
CA THR A 219 -1.33 -15.22 -8.98
C THR A 219 0.08 -14.72 -8.75
N ASP A 220 0.21 -13.74 -7.89
CA ASP A 220 1.46 -13.05 -7.60
C ASP A 220 1.95 -13.43 -6.21
N GLY A 221 3.27 -13.40 -6.04
CA GLY A 221 3.98 -13.99 -4.90
C GLY A 221 3.39 -13.67 -3.51
N ALA A 222 3.77 -14.48 -2.52
CA ALA A 222 3.23 -14.42 -1.15
C ALA A 222 3.06 -13.00 -0.55
N GLN A 223 3.92 -12.05 -0.93
CA GLN A 223 3.91 -10.66 -0.50
C GLN A 223 2.69 -9.86 -0.94
N GLN A 224 2.09 -10.17 -2.08
CA GLN A 224 0.91 -9.44 -2.53
C GLN A 224 -0.33 -9.89 -1.77
N VAL A 225 -0.38 -11.15 -1.32
CA VAL A 225 -1.53 -11.68 -0.57
C VAL A 225 -1.45 -11.39 0.93
N VAL A 226 -0.30 -10.96 1.44
CA VAL A 226 -0.12 -10.63 2.86
C VAL A 226 0.08 -9.13 3.03
N ASP A 227 -0.67 -8.53 3.95
CA ASP A 227 -0.45 -7.14 4.36
C ASP A 227 0.76 -7.14 5.31
N MET A 228 1.92 -6.78 4.78
CA MET A 228 3.19 -6.80 5.53
C MET A 228 3.19 -5.85 6.73
N GLN A 229 2.44 -4.75 6.66
CA GLN A 229 2.29 -3.83 7.80
C GLN A 229 1.48 -4.48 8.92
N ARG A 230 0.39 -5.18 8.59
CA ARG A 230 -0.39 -5.94 9.57
C ARG A 230 0.36 -7.14 10.12
N LEU A 231 1.16 -7.82 9.29
CA LEU A 231 2.03 -8.90 9.75
C LEU A 231 3.04 -8.39 10.77
N LEU A 232 3.73 -7.30 10.45
CA LEU A 232 4.66 -6.65 11.36
C LEU A 232 3.97 -6.23 12.68
N ALA A 233 2.82 -5.57 12.60
CA ALA A 233 2.07 -5.14 13.77
C ALA A 233 1.60 -6.34 14.62
N ALA A 234 1.14 -7.42 13.99
CA ALA A 234 0.73 -8.65 14.68
C ALA A 234 1.92 -9.33 15.38
N LEU A 235 3.09 -9.38 14.72
CA LEU A 235 4.33 -9.92 15.30
C LEU A 235 4.80 -9.09 16.50
N GLN A 236 4.81 -7.76 16.37
CA GLN A 236 5.17 -6.84 17.45
C GLN A 236 4.19 -6.91 18.62
N ALA A 237 2.89 -7.13 18.34
CA ALA A 237 1.85 -7.31 19.36
C ALA A 237 1.75 -8.75 19.92
N GLY A 238 2.54 -9.70 19.42
CA GLY A 238 2.47 -11.11 19.82
C GLY A 238 1.16 -11.80 19.46
N GLN A 239 0.43 -11.30 18.45
CA GLN A 239 -0.81 -11.89 17.96
C GLN A 239 -0.54 -13.18 17.17
N PRO A 240 -1.48 -14.14 17.16
CA PRO A 240 -1.32 -15.38 16.40
C PRO A 240 -1.32 -15.11 14.89
N VAL A 241 -0.22 -15.46 14.25
CA VAL A 241 0.00 -15.27 12.80
C VAL A 241 -0.56 -16.44 11.98
N LEU A 242 -0.45 -17.65 12.51
CA LEU A 242 -1.02 -18.86 11.90
C LEU A 242 -2.37 -19.19 12.53
N ARG A 243 -3.30 -19.70 11.73
CA ARG A 243 -4.56 -20.27 12.23
C ARG A 243 -4.22 -21.48 13.09
N SER A 244 -4.84 -21.58 14.27
CA SER A 244 -4.85 -22.85 14.99
C SER A 244 -5.53 -23.90 14.12
N PRO A 245 -5.01 -25.14 14.04
CA PRO A 245 -5.73 -26.21 13.37
C PRO A 245 -7.10 -26.34 14.04
N ALA A 246 -8.15 -25.96 13.34
CA ALA A 246 -9.50 -25.99 13.88
C ALA A 246 -9.88 -27.44 14.14
N MET A 247 -9.79 -27.88 15.40
CA MET A 247 -10.70 -28.91 15.88
C MET A 247 -12.09 -28.25 15.95
N PRO A 248 -13.09 -28.71 15.20
CA PRO A 248 -14.45 -28.29 15.47
C PRO A 248 -14.79 -28.73 16.90
N SER A 249 -15.25 -27.78 17.70
CA SER A 249 -15.84 -28.02 19.01
C SER A 249 -16.98 -29.05 18.88
N SER A 250 -16.74 -30.27 19.34
CA SER A 250 -17.79 -31.08 19.94
C SER A 250 -17.27 -31.68 21.25
N ALA A 251 -18.04 -31.46 22.32
CA ALA A 251 -17.85 -32.11 23.59
C ALA A 251 -17.88 -33.64 23.41
N GLY A 252 -16.93 -34.33 24.03
CA GLY A 252 -16.84 -35.79 24.04
C GLY A 252 -15.42 -36.25 24.29
N THR A 253 -15.03 -36.33 25.55
CA THR A 253 -13.86 -37.07 26.06
C THR A 253 -13.84 -38.50 25.52
N ASP A 254 -12.74 -38.90 24.89
CA ASP A 254 -12.07 -40.18 25.12
C ASP A 254 -10.60 -40.13 24.66
N PRO A 255 -9.68 -40.84 25.32
CA PRO A 255 -8.24 -40.66 25.14
C PRO A 255 -7.67 -41.50 23.99
N ILE A 256 -6.82 -40.84 23.20
CA ILE A 256 -5.67 -41.33 22.41
C ILE A 256 -5.70 -42.84 22.12
N ASP A 257 -6.24 -43.19 20.96
CA ASP A 257 -5.92 -44.46 20.29
C ASP A 257 -4.92 -44.18 19.16
N THR A 258 -3.73 -44.78 19.28
CA THR A 258 -2.63 -44.73 18.33
C THR A 258 -3.00 -45.49 17.06
N ALA A 259 -3.69 -44.84 16.13
CA ALA A 259 -3.93 -45.37 14.78
C ALA A 259 -2.68 -45.18 13.89
N PRO A 260 -2.33 -46.16 13.03
CA PRO A 260 -1.15 -46.10 12.19
C PRO A 260 -1.24 -44.92 11.22
N THR A 261 -0.09 -44.28 10.96
CA THR A 261 0.10 -43.15 10.04
C THR A 261 -0.65 -43.40 8.73
N ARG A 262 -1.81 -42.73 8.57
CA ARG A 262 -2.73 -42.93 7.45
C ARG A 262 -2.04 -42.57 6.14
N ALA A 263 -2.07 -43.49 5.16
CA ALA A 263 -1.38 -43.33 3.88
C ALA A 263 -1.83 -42.06 3.12
N THR A 264 -0.87 -41.18 2.84
CA THR A 264 -1.04 -39.98 2.01
C THR A 264 -1.30 -40.38 0.55
N LEU A 265 -2.24 -39.70 -0.12
CA LEU A 265 -2.51 -39.92 -1.56
C LEU A 265 -1.23 -39.64 -2.37
N CYS A 266 -0.83 -40.60 -3.20
CA CYS A 266 0.39 -40.58 -4.03
C CYS A 266 1.66 -40.26 -3.23
N PRO A 267 2.21 -41.14 -2.38
CA PRO A 267 3.39 -40.84 -1.58
C PRO A 267 4.62 -40.52 -2.47
N GLY A 268 5.27 -39.39 -2.22
CA GLY A 268 6.30 -38.83 -3.10
C GLY A 268 5.72 -38.00 -4.25
N GLU A 269 6.54 -37.75 -5.27
CA GLU A 269 6.20 -36.82 -6.38
C GLU A 269 6.51 -37.40 -7.76
N ALA A 270 6.99 -38.64 -7.84
CA ALA A 270 7.33 -39.27 -9.11
C ALA A 270 6.08 -39.51 -9.96
N VAL A 271 6.21 -39.31 -11.28
CA VAL A 271 5.21 -39.68 -12.28
C VAL A 271 5.24 -41.20 -12.44
N THR A 272 4.28 -41.89 -11.82
CA THR A 272 4.21 -43.37 -11.85
C THR A 272 2.81 -43.85 -12.19
N LEU A 273 2.71 -45.04 -12.78
CA LEU A 273 1.43 -45.71 -13.04
C LEU A 273 0.60 -45.92 -11.77
N ALA A 274 1.26 -46.22 -10.64
CA ALA A 274 0.59 -46.37 -9.35
C ALA A 274 -0.08 -45.07 -8.89
N HIS A 275 0.59 -43.93 -9.07
CA HIS A 275 0.04 -42.61 -8.77
C HIS A 275 -1.10 -42.23 -9.72
N LEU A 276 -0.99 -42.55 -11.02
CA LEU A 276 -2.07 -42.37 -11.98
C LEU A 276 -3.35 -43.09 -11.52
N HIS A 277 -3.27 -44.38 -11.18
CA HIS A 277 -4.43 -45.13 -10.68
C HIS A 277 -5.02 -44.56 -9.38
N GLN A 278 -4.17 -44.09 -8.46
CA GLN A 278 -4.63 -43.44 -7.23
C GLN A 278 -5.37 -42.13 -7.51
N LEU A 279 -4.86 -41.30 -8.43
CA LEU A 279 -5.50 -40.04 -8.84
C LEU A 279 -6.84 -40.29 -9.53
N VAL A 280 -6.91 -41.22 -10.49
CA VAL A 280 -8.17 -41.60 -11.17
C VAL A 280 -9.20 -42.08 -10.15
N LYS A 281 -8.79 -42.87 -9.15
CA LYS A 281 -9.70 -43.33 -8.09
C LYS A 281 -10.17 -42.20 -7.16
N ALA A 282 -9.30 -41.26 -6.81
CA ALA A 282 -9.63 -40.12 -5.96
C ALA A 282 -10.56 -39.12 -6.66
N ALA A 283 -10.30 -38.89 -7.96
CA ALA A 283 -11.02 -37.94 -8.80
C ALA A 283 -12.38 -38.45 -9.26
N LEU A 284 -12.45 -39.73 -9.59
CA LEU A 284 -13.65 -40.40 -10.09
C LEU A 284 -14.03 -41.55 -9.15
N PRO A 285 -14.48 -41.27 -7.91
CA PRO A 285 -14.83 -42.34 -6.97
C PRO A 285 -16.09 -43.11 -7.41
N ASP A 286 -16.98 -42.46 -8.15
CA ASP A 286 -18.20 -43.04 -8.73
C ASP A 286 -17.92 -43.55 -10.15
N LYS A 287 -18.47 -44.73 -10.49
CA LYS A 287 -18.40 -45.32 -11.82
C LYS A 287 -19.29 -44.59 -12.84
N SER A 288 -20.27 -43.80 -12.38
CA SER A 288 -21.11 -42.96 -13.25
C SER A 288 -20.37 -41.74 -13.81
N ARG A 289 -19.26 -41.33 -13.15
CA ARG A 289 -18.44 -40.19 -13.58
C ARG A 289 -17.24 -40.67 -14.37
N LEU A 290 -17.10 -40.11 -15.56
CA LEU A 290 -16.11 -40.54 -16.55
C LEU A 290 -14.97 -39.53 -16.75
N LYS A 291 -15.22 -38.27 -16.37
CA LYS A 291 -14.30 -37.14 -16.55
C LYS A 291 -14.29 -36.28 -15.30
N ALA A 292 -13.10 -35.85 -14.89
CA ALA A 292 -12.90 -34.83 -13.88
C ALA A 292 -11.91 -33.83 -14.43
N GLN A 293 -12.28 -32.55 -14.42
CA GLN A 293 -11.46 -31.47 -14.96
C GLN A 293 -11.39 -30.31 -13.97
N GLY A 294 -10.37 -29.51 -14.13
CA GLY A 294 -10.17 -28.29 -13.39
C GLY A 294 -8.83 -27.68 -13.77
N TRP A 295 -8.45 -26.66 -13.02
CA TRP A 295 -7.21 -25.96 -13.30
C TRP A 295 -6.59 -25.44 -12.02
N PHE A 296 -5.33 -25.09 -12.11
CA PHE A 296 -4.57 -24.47 -11.05
C PHE A 296 -3.45 -23.63 -11.68
N GLY A 297 -3.48 -22.31 -11.46
CA GLY A 297 -2.49 -21.40 -12.07
C GLY A 297 -2.62 -21.47 -13.59
N GLN A 298 -1.50 -21.57 -14.31
CA GLN A 298 -1.46 -21.73 -15.77
C GLN A 298 -1.69 -23.17 -16.27
N THR A 299 -2.00 -24.11 -15.36
CA THR A 299 -2.15 -25.53 -15.72
C THR A 299 -3.60 -25.96 -15.67
N ASP A 300 -4.11 -26.48 -16.78
CA ASP A 300 -5.38 -27.22 -16.81
C ASP A 300 -5.13 -28.72 -16.77
N PHE A 301 -6.09 -29.45 -16.23
CA PHE A 301 -6.04 -30.90 -16.21
C PHE A 301 -7.38 -31.54 -16.60
N LEU A 302 -7.29 -32.72 -17.19
CA LEU A 302 -8.40 -33.63 -17.42
C LEU A 302 -8.00 -35.04 -17.01
N ILE A 303 -8.76 -35.62 -16.11
CA ILE A 303 -8.66 -37.04 -15.70
C ILE A 303 -9.83 -37.79 -16.32
N THR A 304 -9.52 -38.88 -17.03
CA THR A 304 -10.52 -39.74 -17.68
C THR A 304 -10.52 -41.14 -17.09
N ARG A 305 -11.69 -41.79 -17.15
CA ARG A 305 -11.86 -43.22 -16.89
C ARG A 305 -12.31 -43.94 -18.15
N ARG A 306 -11.94 -45.22 -18.25
CA ARG A 306 -12.39 -46.10 -19.33
C ARG A 306 -13.90 -46.10 -19.53
N HIS A 307 -14.33 -45.58 -20.68
CA HIS A 307 -15.72 -45.55 -21.15
C HIS A 307 -15.74 -45.63 -22.67
N GLN A 308 -16.71 -46.34 -23.21
CA GLN A 308 -17.03 -46.33 -24.63
C GLN A 308 -18.28 -45.48 -24.81
N ASP A 309 -18.16 -44.34 -25.50
CA ASP A 309 -19.32 -43.49 -25.78
C ASP A 309 -20.25 -44.08 -26.85
N GLU A 310 -21.36 -43.39 -27.12
CA GLU A 310 -22.36 -43.80 -28.12
C GLU A 310 -21.76 -43.87 -29.55
N GLU A 311 -20.61 -43.24 -29.76
CA GLU A 311 -19.88 -43.18 -31.04
C GLU A 311 -18.80 -44.28 -31.14
N GLY A 312 -18.59 -45.06 -30.09
CA GLY A 312 -17.67 -46.19 -30.04
C GLY A 312 -16.24 -45.83 -29.60
N ASP A 313 -15.97 -44.56 -29.29
CA ASP A 313 -14.66 -44.08 -28.85
C ASP A 313 -14.39 -44.53 -27.41
N THR A 314 -13.27 -45.24 -27.22
CA THR A 314 -12.88 -45.77 -25.90
C THR A 314 -11.86 -44.83 -25.25
N TYR A 315 -12.28 -44.16 -24.18
CA TYR A 315 -11.36 -43.45 -23.31
C TYR A 315 -10.58 -44.48 -22.47
N HIS A 316 -9.34 -44.20 -22.12
CA HIS A 316 -8.54 -45.01 -21.19
C HIS A 316 -8.35 -44.26 -19.88
N ASP A 317 -7.90 -44.97 -18.83
CA ASP A 317 -7.52 -44.32 -17.59
C ASP A 317 -6.30 -43.44 -17.90
N GLY A 318 -6.46 -42.13 -17.71
CA GLY A 318 -5.50 -41.19 -18.26
C GLY A 318 -5.59 -39.81 -17.62
N VAL A 319 -4.48 -39.09 -17.73
CA VAL A 319 -4.34 -37.72 -17.27
C VAL A 319 -3.77 -36.90 -18.42
N PHE A 320 -4.49 -35.85 -18.79
CA PHE A 320 -4.02 -34.77 -19.65
C PHE A 320 -3.68 -33.56 -18.78
N LEU A 321 -2.52 -32.97 -19.00
CA LEU A 321 -2.10 -31.70 -18.41
C LEU A 321 -1.70 -30.74 -19.53
N THR A 322 -2.10 -29.48 -19.43
CA THR A 322 -1.67 -28.43 -20.36
C THR A 322 -1.19 -27.21 -19.58
N GLU A 323 0.03 -26.75 -19.88
CA GLU A 323 0.55 -25.44 -19.50
C GLU A 323 0.40 -24.53 -20.72
N TRP A 324 -0.39 -23.47 -20.56
CA TRP A 324 -0.90 -22.68 -21.69
C TRP A 324 0.15 -22.27 -22.70
N LYS A 325 -0.10 -22.63 -23.98
CA LYS A 325 0.74 -22.31 -25.15
C LYS A 325 2.24 -22.60 -24.92
N ALA A 326 2.54 -23.52 -24.00
CA ALA A 326 3.91 -23.89 -23.66
C ALA A 326 4.09 -25.40 -23.85
N TRP A 327 3.34 -26.21 -23.10
CA TRP A 327 3.53 -27.65 -23.07
C TRP A 327 2.22 -28.40 -22.80
N ASP A 328 2.01 -29.52 -23.50
CA ASP A 328 1.01 -30.51 -23.12
C ASP A 328 1.66 -31.83 -22.73
N PHE A 329 1.04 -32.54 -21.79
CA PHE A 329 1.46 -33.85 -21.29
C PHE A 329 0.29 -34.83 -21.26
N TRP A 330 0.57 -36.07 -21.64
CA TRP A 330 -0.40 -37.17 -21.59
C TRP A 330 0.19 -38.40 -20.89
N PHE A 331 -0.52 -38.91 -19.89
CA PHE A 331 -0.15 -40.10 -19.13
C PHE A 331 -1.28 -41.12 -19.17
N SER A 332 -1.01 -42.38 -19.53
CA SER A 332 -2.03 -43.43 -19.59
C SER A 332 -1.46 -44.84 -19.36
N ASP A 333 -2.33 -45.76 -18.94
CA ASP A 333 -2.07 -47.19 -18.75
C ASP A 333 -2.07 -48.00 -20.07
N VAL A 334 -2.53 -47.42 -21.19
CA VAL A 334 -2.58 -48.07 -22.51
C VAL A 334 -1.87 -47.20 -23.58
N PRO A 335 -1.15 -47.80 -24.56
CA PRO A 335 -0.63 -47.06 -25.71
C PRO A 335 -1.78 -46.52 -26.59
N PRO A 336 -1.62 -45.35 -27.25
CA PRO A 336 -2.69 -44.78 -28.08
C PRO A 336 -3.06 -45.71 -29.25
N PRO A 337 -4.35 -45.81 -29.63
CA PRO A 337 -4.78 -46.67 -30.74
C PRO A 337 -4.34 -46.12 -32.12
N GLU A 338 -3.99 -47.02 -33.05
CA GLU A 338 -3.74 -46.73 -34.49
C GLU A 338 -5.05 -46.51 -35.27
N PRO A 339 -5.01 -45.87 -36.47
CA PRO A 339 -6.09 -45.01 -36.94
C PRO A 339 -7.11 -45.73 -37.81
N LEU A 340 -8.42 -45.50 -37.62
CA LEU A 340 -9.42 -45.78 -38.66
C LEU A 340 -10.65 -44.83 -38.66
N SER A 341 -10.88 -44.30 -39.88
CA SER A 341 -12.12 -43.89 -40.58
C SER A 341 -13.03 -42.72 -40.13
N LEU A 342 -12.92 -41.62 -40.88
CA LEU A 342 -13.93 -40.72 -41.52
C LEU A 342 -15.23 -40.25 -40.83
N LEU A 343 -15.74 -40.85 -39.75
CA LEU A 343 -16.63 -40.13 -38.80
C LEU A 343 -15.83 -39.33 -37.76
N ALA A 344 -14.52 -39.26 -38.07
CA ALA A 344 -13.51 -38.24 -37.84
C ALA A 344 -13.90 -36.74 -38.08
N ALA A 345 -15.16 -36.34 -38.28
CA ALA A 345 -15.52 -34.91 -38.49
C ALA A 345 -16.26 -34.14 -37.35
N ALA A 346 -16.99 -34.78 -36.40
CA ALA A 346 -17.77 -34.05 -35.37
C ALA A 346 -17.14 -33.94 -33.95
N ALA A 347 -16.25 -34.85 -33.52
CA ALA A 347 -15.37 -34.68 -32.36
C ALA A 347 -14.18 -33.72 -32.65
N ALA A 348 -14.45 -32.65 -33.41
CA ALA A 348 -13.49 -31.79 -34.10
C ALA A 348 -12.62 -30.89 -33.18
N GLY A 349 -12.93 -30.79 -31.88
CA GLY A 349 -12.04 -30.16 -30.88
C GLY A 349 -10.96 -31.12 -30.36
N LEU A 350 -11.29 -32.39 -30.20
CA LEU A 350 -10.35 -33.48 -29.87
C LEU A 350 -9.54 -33.95 -31.09
N ARG A 351 -9.88 -33.45 -32.30
CA ARG A 351 -9.25 -33.84 -33.58
C ARG A 351 -8.22 -32.85 -34.16
N ARG A 352 -7.78 -31.85 -33.40
CA ARG A 352 -6.49 -31.20 -33.71
C ARG A 352 -5.28 -31.93 -33.10
N LEU A 353 -5.52 -33.02 -32.37
CA LEU A 353 -4.47 -33.90 -31.82
C LEU A 353 -3.94 -34.95 -32.81
N ALA A 354 -4.39 -34.98 -34.08
CA ALA A 354 -4.08 -36.09 -35.00
C ALA A 354 -4.01 -35.71 -36.52
N SER A 355 -3.16 -34.76 -36.91
CA SER A 355 -2.76 -34.55 -38.32
C SER A 355 -1.29 -34.07 -38.41
N ALA A 356 -0.29 -34.91 -38.13
CA ALA A 356 0.45 -35.85 -39.02
C ALA A 356 1.38 -35.15 -40.05
N PRO A 357 2.67 -35.57 -40.17
CA PRO A 357 3.01 -36.92 -40.61
C PRO A 357 3.86 -37.72 -39.62
N LEU A 358 3.54 -39.02 -39.53
CA LEU A 358 4.39 -40.07 -38.99
C LEU A 358 5.63 -40.22 -39.88
N GLY A 359 6.70 -39.53 -39.49
CA GLY A 359 8.07 -39.81 -39.90
C GLY A 359 8.86 -40.21 -38.66
N GLY A 360 8.89 -41.53 -38.39
CA GLY A 360 9.78 -42.25 -37.49
C GLY A 360 10.27 -41.58 -36.19
N ALA A 361 9.72 -41.96 -35.04
CA ALA A 361 10.47 -42.08 -33.79
C ALA A 361 9.71 -42.91 -32.74
N ALA A 362 10.39 -43.95 -32.24
CA ALA A 362 10.20 -44.75 -31.02
C ALA A 362 8.78 -45.14 -30.55
N ARG A 363 8.54 -46.46 -30.52
CA ARG A 363 7.41 -47.14 -29.84
C ARG A 363 7.56 -47.01 -28.31
N PRO A 364 6.55 -46.57 -27.55
CA PRO A 364 6.61 -46.60 -26.09
C PRO A 364 6.61 -48.04 -25.55
N ALA A 365 7.32 -48.27 -24.45
CA ALA A 365 7.39 -49.56 -23.77
C ALA A 365 6.02 -49.98 -23.20
N PRO A 366 5.71 -51.30 -23.10
CA PRO A 366 4.43 -51.76 -22.57
C PRO A 366 4.25 -51.40 -21.09
N GLY A 367 3.13 -50.76 -20.75
CA GLY A 367 2.59 -50.67 -19.38
C GLY A 367 2.34 -49.25 -18.83
N PHE A 368 3.05 -48.22 -19.28
CA PHE A 368 2.82 -46.84 -18.86
C PHE A 368 3.30 -45.87 -19.95
N THR A 369 2.36 -45.19 -20.59
CA THR A 369 2.63 -44.25 -21.69
C THR A 369 2.80 -42.84 -21.13
N ARG A 370 3.92 -42.19 -21.45
CA ARG A 370 4.18 -40.77 -21.13
C ARG A 370 4.58 -40.01 -22.39
N LEU A 371 3.77 -39.03 -22.77
CA LEU A 371 3.97 -38.21 -23.97
C LEU A 371 3.99 -36.73 -23.61
N TYR A 372 4.73 -35.95 -24.41
CA TYR A 372 4.72 -34.49 -24.35
C TYR A 372 4.65 -33.86 -25.74
N ARG A 373 4.24 -32.60 -25.82
CA ARG A 373 4.43 -31.76 -27.02
C ARG A 373 4.59 -30.30 -26.61
N GLY A 374 5.37 -29.55 -27.38
CA GLY A 374 5.57 -28.11 -27.18
C GLY A 374 4.76 -27.27 -28.15
N TYR A 375 4.65 -25.99 -27.85
CA TYR A 375 4.02 -24.98 -28.70
C TYR A 375 5.07 -24.11 -29.40
N GLY A 376 4.75 -23.67 -30.62
CA GLY A 376 5.54 -22.72 -31.42
C GLY A 376 5.17 -21.26 -31.13
N GLU A 377 5.94 -20.34 -31.73
CA GLU A 377 5.75 -18.87 -31.59
C GLU A 377 4.38 -18.39 -32.11
N ASP A 378 3.74 -19.16 -32.99
CA ASP A 378 2.41 -18.91 -33.55
C ASP A 378 1.26 -19.42 -32.65
N GLY A 379 1.58 -19.99 -31.48
CA GLY A 379 0.60 -20.63 -30.60
C GLY A 379 0.08 -21.98 -31.12
N GLY A 380 0.65 -22.51 -32.21
CA GLY A 380 0.40 -23.85 -32.71
C GLY A 380 1.18 -24.91 -31.94
N HIS A 381 0.68 -26.14 -31.86
CA HIS A 381 1.36 -27.22 -31.15
C HIS A 381 2.16 -28.14 -32.11
N GLY A 382 3.29 -28.65 -31.65
CA GLY A 382 4.08 -29.68 -32.32
C GLY A 382 3.46 -31.09 -32.21
N PRO A 383 4.12 -32.12 -32.78
CA PRO A 383 3.70 -33.51 -32.65
C PRO A 383 3.92 -34.03 -31.22
N TRP A 384 3.16 -35.05 -30.83
CA TRP A 384 3.40 -35.79 -29.59
C TRP A 384 4.69 -36.61 -29.68
N LEU A 385 5.54 -36.49 -28.67
CA LEU A 385 6.83 -37.16 -28.55
C LEU A 385 6.87 -38.00 -27.27
N PRO A 386 7.54 -39.16 -27.29
CA PRO A 386 7.69 -39.99 -26.10
C PRO A 386 8.64 -39.34 -25.09
N MET A 387 8.28 -39.41 -23.81
CA MET A 387 9.17 -39.01 -22.72
C MET A 387 10.14 -40.11 -22.31
N ASP A 388 9.89 -41.34 -22.78
CA ASP A 388 10.60 -42.55 -22.40
C ASP A 388 11.21 -43.28 -23.61
N GLY A 389 12.32 -43.97 -23.36
CA GLY A 389 12.97 -44.82 -24.34
C GLY A 389 14.35 -44.30 -24.76
N PRO A 390 15.10 -45.10 -25.54
CA PRO A 390 16.47 -44.79 -25.91
C PRO A 390 16.62 -43.54 -26.79
N ASP A 391 15.56 -43.18 -27.52
CA ASP A 391 15.54 -42.04 -28.45
C ASP A 391 14.82 -40.80 -27.88
N ALA A 392 14.38 -40.85 -26.61
CA ALA A 392 13.65 -39.75 -25.99
C ALA A 392 14.58 -38.55 -25.71
N GLN A 393 14.36 -37.44 -26.41
CA GLN A 393 15.11 -36.19 -26.24
C GLN A 393 14.20 -35.10 -25.67
N VAL A 394 13.82 -35.27 -24.40
CA VAL A 394 12.91 -34.32 -23.73
C VAL A 394 13.68 -33.04 -23.36
N PRO A 395 13.26 -31.85 -23.83
CA PRO A 395 13.89 -30.60 -23.44
C PRO A 395 13.87 -30.43 -21.91
N PRO A 396 14.94 -29.92 -21.28
CA PRO A 396 14.96 -29.67 -19.83
C PRO A 396 13.81 -28.78 -19.34
N ALA A 397 13.38 -27.82 -20.17
CA ALA A 397 12.23 -26.97 -19.87
C ALA A 397 10.91 -27.77 -19.80
N ALA A 398 10.71 -28.73 -20.70
CA ALA A 398 9.53 -29.60 -20.73
C ALA A 398 9.50 -30.56 -19.53
N LEU A 399 10.66 -31.10 -19.11
CA LEU A 399 10.76 -31.92 -17.90
C LEU A 399 10.37 -31.11 -16.65
N ARG A 400 10.90 -29.89 -16.51
CA ARG A 400 10.54 -29.01 -15.39
C ARG A 400 9.06 -28.64 -15.40
N ALA A 401 8.50 -28.35 -16.58
CA ALA A 401 7.07 -28.09 -16.74
C ALA A 401 6.21 -29.29 -16.34
N CYS A 402 6.55 -30.48 -16.81
CA CYS A 402 5.90 -31.74 -16.45
C CYS A 402 5.91 -31.96 -14.93
N ASP A 403 7.07 -31.84 -14.29
CA ASP A 403 7.21 -32.04 -12.85
C ASP A 403 6.37 -31.03 -12.05
N ARG A 404 6.35 -29.76 -12.46
CA ARG A 404 5.49 -28.73 -11.83
C ARG A 404 4.01 -29.06 -11.99
N ALA A 405 3.58 -29.38 -13.21
CA ALA A 405 2.18 -29.68 -13.51
C ALA A 405 1.69 -30.92 -12.76
N TRP A 406 2.50 -31.99 -12.74
CA TRP A 406 2.17 -33.23 -12.04
C TRP A 406 2.09 -33.04 -10.52
N ARG A 407 3.04 -32.32 -9.92
CA ARG A 407 3.01 -31.96 -8.49
C ARG A 407 1.76 -31.18 -8.13
N GLY A 408 1.40 -30.18 -8.95
CA GLY A 408 0.20 -29.39 -8.73
C GLY A 408 -1.08 -30.22 -8.82
N LEU A 409 -1.16 -31.19 -9.72
CA LEU A 409 -2.29 -32.12 -9.80
C LEU A 409 -2.41 -32.99 -8.53
N ILE A 410 -1.29 -33.52 -8.04
CA ILE A 410 -1.27 -34.30 -6.79
C ILE A 410 -1.72 -33.42 -5.62
N ASP A 411 -1.21 -32.20 -5.51
CA ASP A 411 -1.57 -31.25 -4.45
C ASP A 411 -3.06 -30.90 -4.47
N TYR A 412 -3.60 -30.58 -5.65
CA TYR A 412 -5.03 -30.32 -5.86
C TYR A 412 -5.90 -31.45 -5.27
N TRP A 413 -5.59 -32.71 -5.61
CA TRP A 413 -6.38 -33.86 -5.14
C TRP A 413 -6.11 -34.24 -3.68
N ARG A 414 -4.91 -34.00 -3.16
CA ARG A 414 -4.62 -34.14 -1.72
C ARG A 414 -5.47 -33.17 -0.90
N LYS A 415 -5.53 -31.90 -1.31
CA LYS A 415 -6.38 -30.88 -0.68
C LYS A 415 -7.86 -31.25 -0.77
N ALA A 416 -8.33 -31.65 -1.95
CA ALA A 416 -9.71 -32.08 -2.16
C ALA A 416 -10.11 -33.23 -1.22
N GLU A 417 -9.24 -34.24 -1.08
CA GLU A 417 -9.48 -35.40 -0.24
C GLU A 417 -9.40 -35.05 1.26
N ALA A 418 -8.48 -34.17 1.66
CA ALA A 418 -8.42 -33.65 3.03
C ALA A 418 -9.70 -32.88 3.40
N GLU A 419 -10.13 -31.96 2.54
CA GLU A 419 -11.37 -31.19 2.70
C GLU A 419 -12.60 -32.10 2.77
N ARG A 420 -12.67 -33.12 1.90
CA ARG A 420 -13.73 -34.13 1.90
C ARG A 420 -13.78 -34.91 3.22
N ARG A 421 -12.63 -35.34 3.75
CA ARG A 421 -12.52 -36.06 5.02
C ARG A 421 -12.91 -35.18 6.21
N ALA A 422 -12.61 -33.89 6.15
CA ALA A 422 -12.98 -32.92 7.17
C ALA A 422 -14.47 -32.51 7.13
N GLY A 423 -15.28 -33.07 6.21
CA GLY A 423 -16.70 -32.73 6.07
C GLY A 423 -16.98 -31.47 5.22
N ARG A 424 -16.01 -31.04 4.41
CA ARG A 424 -16.05 -29.87 3.52
C ARG A 424 -16.30 -28.52 4.24
N PRO A 425 -15.54 -28.18 5.29
CA PRO A 425 -15.72 -26.94 6.05
C PRO A 425 -15.51 -25.66 5.22
N LEU A 426 -14.52 -25.61 4.33
CA LEU A 426 -14.29 -24.45 3.47
C LEU A 426 -15.45 -24.25 2.50
N ARG A 427 -15.99 -25.33 1.93
CA ARG A 427 -17.18 -25.24 1.08
C ARG A 427 -18.37 -24.68 1.85
N GLN A 428 -18.58 -25.14 3.09
CA GLN A 428 -19.65 -24.61 3.94
C GLN A 428 -19.46 -23.12 4.23
N GLN A 429 -18.24 -22.70 4.56
CA GLN A 429 -17.89 -21.28 4.76
C GLN A 429 -18.16 -20.45 3.51
N LEU A 430 -17.74 -20.92 2.32
CA LEU A 430 -17.99 -20.23 1.06
C LEU A 430 -19.48 -20.06 0.79
N MET A 431 -20.28 -21.11 0.96
CA MET A 431 -21.74 -21.02 0.75
C MET A 431 -22.44 -20.14 1.79
N ALA A 432 -21.93 -20.11 3.03
CA ALA A 432 -22.44 -19.19 4.05
C ALA A 432 -22.08 -17.72 3.75
N ALA A 433 -20.91 -17.49 3.14
CA ALA A 433 -20.48 -16.17 2.72
C ALA A 433 -21.28 -15.66 1.51
N LEU A 434 -21.42 -16.51 0.49
CA LEU A 434 -22.17 -16.24 -0.73
C LEU A 434 -23.67 -16.50 -0.54
N SER A 435 -24.28 -15.89 0.48
CA SER A 435 -25.72 -15.98 0.66
C SER A 435 -26.46 -15.08 -0.33
N PRO A 436 -27.67 -15.45 -0.78
CA PRO A 436 -28.49 -14.61 -1.66
C PRO A 436 -28.66 -13.17 -1.15
N ALA A 437 -28.85 -13.01 0.17
CA ALA A 437 -29.04 -11.72 0.81
C ALA A 437 -27.78 -10.85 0.76
N ARG A 438 -26.60 -11.44 0.99
CA ARG A 438 -25.32 -10.70 0.95
C ARG A 438 -24.96 -10.27 -0.47
N ILE A 439 -25.10 -11.16 -1.44
CA ILE A 439 -24.86 -10.83 -2.85
C ILE A 439 -25.86 -9.77 -3.33
N GLU A 440 -27.13 -9.88 -2.93
CA GLU A 440 -28.13 -8.85 -3.22
C GLU A 440 -27.78 -7.50 -2.61
N ALA A 441 -27.46 -7.43 -1.32
CA ALA A 441 -27.09 -6.19 -0.65
C ALA A 441 -25.87 -5.54 -1.33
N LEU A 442 -24.84 -6.33 -1.61
CA LEU A 442 -23.61 -5.86 -2.26
C LEU A 442 -23.87 -5.31 -3.67
N THR A 443 -24.63 -6.02 -4.48
CA THR A 443 -24.91 -5.61 -5.87
C THR A 443 -25.98 -4.51 -5.97
N LEU A 444 -26.63 -4.13 -4.87
CA LEU A 444 -27.56 -3.00 -4.82
C LEU A 444 -26.91 -1.68 -4.41
N LEU A 445 -25.61 -1.70 -4.07
CA LEU A 445 -24.87 -0.50 -3.72
C LEU A 445 -24.90 0.54 -4.85
N PRO A 446 -24.83 1.85 -4.53
CA PRO A 446 -24.85 2.93 -5.52
C PRO A 446 -23.82 2.77 -6.64
N VAL A 447 -22.65 2.19 -6.34
CA VAL A 447 -21.60 1.90 -7.33
C VAL A 447 -22.10 1.03 -8.50
N PHE A 448 -22.96 0.04 -8.24
CA PHE A 448 -23.50 -0.88 -9.26
C PHE A 448 -24.87 -0.48 -9.82
N THR A 449 -25.51 0.54 -9.23
CA THR A 449 -26.86 0.98 -9.62
C THR A 449 -26.85 2.35 -10.29
N ALA A 450 -25.88 3.21 -9.96
CA ALA A 450 -25.71 4.54 -10.52
C ALA A 450 -24.52 4.65 -11.48
N GLN A 451 -23.35 4.12 -11.10
CA GLN A 451 -22.11 4.29 -11.88
C GLN A 451 -21.93 3.16 -12.91
N TYR A 452 -21.67 1.94 -12.43
CA TYR A 452 -21.45 0.74 -13.23
C TYR A 452 -22.73 -0.11 -13.30
N ASN A 453 -23.71 0.39 -14.03
CA ASN A 453 -25.08 -0.14 -14.03
C ASN A 453 -25.52 -0.80 -15.34
N ASP A 454 -24.64 -0.92 -16.33
CA ASP A 454 -24.93 -1.60 -17.59
C ASP A 454 -23.87 -2.66 -17.89
N TRP A 455 -24.28 -3.93 -17.79
CA TRP A 455 -23.40 -5.08 -17.97
C TRP A 455 -22.89 -5.26 -19.40
N TRP A 456 -23.57 -4.69 -20.40
CA TRP A 456 -23.22 -4.84 -21.81
C TRP A 456 -22.48 -3.63 -22.38
N ASP A 457 -22.26 -2.60 -21.56
CA ASP A 457 -21.46 -1.42 -21.88
C ASP A 457 -20.08 -1.59 -21.22
N SER A 458 -19.00 -1.58 -22.00
CA SER A 458 -17.63 -1.78 -21.50
C SER A 458 -17.21 -0.72 -20.48
N ASP A 459 -17.78 0.48 -20.55
CA ASP A 459 -17.42 1.58 -19.65
C ASP A 459 -18.25 1.55 -18.36
N ARG A 460 -19.29 0.71 -18.31
CA ARG A 460 -20.29 0.69 -17.22
C ARG A 460 -20.58 -0.70 -16.67
N ASN A 461 -19.84 -1.72 -17.08
CA ASN A 461 -20.03 -3.11 -16.64
C ASN A 461 -19.19 -3.49 -15.42
N GLY A 462 -18.28 -2.62 -14.99
CA GLY A 462 -17.44 -2.80 -13.81
C GLY A 462 -16.24 -1.87 -13.80
N TRP A 463 -15.33 -2.10 -12.86
CA TRP A 463 -14.05 -1.40 -12.76
C TRP A 463 -12.95 -2.32 -12.24
N TRP A 464 -11.70 -1.87 -12.41
CA TRP A 464 -10.52 -2.47 -11.79
C TRP A 464 -10.31 -1.92 -10.40
N GLU A 465 -10.35 -2.79 -9.40
CA GLU A 465 -10.00 -2.52 -8.02
C GLU A 465 -8.63 -3.17 -7.74
N GLY A 466 -7.56 -2.39 -7.90
CA GLY A 466 -6.22 -2.95 -8.09
C GLY A 466 -6.21 -3.89 -9.30
N ASP A 467 -5.72 -5.12 -9.10
CA ASP A 467 -5.66 -6.16 -10.13
C ASP A 467 -6.92 -7.05 -10.20
N LEU A 468 -8.00 -6.65 -9.52
CA LEU A 468 -9.28 -7.36 -9.53
C LEU A 468 -10.35 -6.53 -10.23
N TRP A 469 -10.84 -7.03 -11.36
CA TRP A 469 -12.04 -6.53 -11.99
C TRP A 469 -13.30 -6.95 -11.22
N VAL A 470 -14.15 -5.96 -10.88
CA VAL A 470 -15.40 -6.16 -10.17
C VAL A 470 -16.55 -5.60 -11.01
N GLY A 471 -17.55 -6.42 -11.29
CA GLY A 471 -18.75 -6.01 -12.02
C GLY A 471 -20.02 -6.70 -11.53
N ALA A 472 -21.17 -6.04 -11.61
CA ALA A 472 -22.45 -6.62 -11.20
C ALA A 472 -23.54 -6.43 -12.25
N ARG A 473 -24.38 -7.45 -12.44
CA ARG A 473 -25.53 -7.43 -13.32
C ARG A 473 -26.81 -7.31 -12.51
N GLN A 474 -27.63 -6.31 -12.83
CA GLN A 474 -29.00 -6.25 -12.32
C GLN A 474 -29.94 -7.18 -13.11
N PRO A 475 -31.00 -7.71 -12.49
CA PRO A 475 -32.01 -8.47 -13.21
C PRO A 475 -32.63 -7.65 -14.35
N CYS A 476 -32.58 -8.17 -15.57
CA CYS A 476 -33.07 -7.47 -16.75
C CYS A 476 -33.54 -8.42 -17.85
N VAL A 477 -34.13 -7.87 -18.91
CA VAL A 477 -34.42 -8.57 -20.16
C VAL A 477 -33.49 -8.02 -21.23
N HIS A 478 -32.66 -8.87 -21.81
CA HIS A 478 -31.71 -8.49 -22.87
C HIS A 478 -31.82 -9.48 -24.03
N HIS A 479 -32.04 -8.97 -25.24
CA HIS A 479 -32.39 -9.76 -26.43
C HIS A 479 -33.52 -10.80 -26.21
N GLY A 480 -34.55 -10.43 -25.45
CA GLY A 480 -35.70 -11.30 -25.17
C GLY A 480 -35.44 -12.42 -24.14
N LYS A 481 -34.19 -12.60 -23.69
CA LYS A 481 -33.82 -13.52 -22.61
C LYS A 481 -33.83 -12.80 -21.27
N ARG A 482 -34.39 -13.45 -20.24
CA ARG A 482 -34.32 -12.97 -18.86
C ARG A 482 -32.96 -13.33 -18.27
N TRP A 483 -32.31 -12.33 -17.70
CA TRP A 483 -31.04 -12.49 -17.01
C TRP A 483 -31.23 -12.21 -15.53
N GLY A 484 -30.74 -13.14 -14.70
CA GLY A 484 -30.71 -12.99 -13.25
C GLY A 484 -29.59 -12.06 -12.80
N ARG A 485 -29.60 -11.75 -11.51
CA ARG A 485 -28.53 -10.99 -10.86
C ARG A 485 -27.22 -11.78 -10.92
N ALA A 486 -26.11 -11.10 -11.19
CA ALA A 486 -24.79 -11.71 -11.20
C ALA A 486 -23.72 -10.79 -10.61
N LEU A 487 -22.66 -11.37 -10.07
CA LEU A 487 -21.42 -10.71 -9.68
C LEU A 487 -20.26 -11.39 -10.44
N LYS A 488 -19.45 -10.61 -11.15
CA LYS A 488 -18.24 -11.04 -11.86
C LYS A 488 -17.02 -10.52 -11.10
N LEU A 489 -16.09 -11.42 -10.82
CA LEU A 489 -14.77 -11.14 -10.27
C LEU A 489 -13.74 -11.71 -11.24
N SER A 490 -12.92 -10.85 -11.87
CA SER A 490 -11.98 -11.25 -12.92
C SER A 490 -10.59 -10.69 -12.65
N TRP A 491 -9.53 -11.38 -13.04
CA TRP A 491 -8.15 -10.93 -12.80
C TRP A 491 -7.23 -11.48 -13.89
N GLN A 492 -6.11 -10.81 -14.15
CA GLN A 492 -5.12 -11.29 -15.09
C GLN A 492 -4.39 -12.52 -14.51
N LEU A 493 -4.43 -13.64 -15.22
CA LEU A 493 -3.80 -14.89 -14.78
C LEU A 493 -2.50 -15.17 -15.54
N GLY A 494 -2.35 -14.69 -16.78
CA GLY A 494 -1.18 -14.92 -17.63
C GLY A 494 -0.79 -13.73 -18.51
N THR A 495 0.30 -13.89 -19.26
CA THR A 495 0.78 -12.90 -20.23
C THR A 495 0.07 -13.09 -21.58
N PRO A 496 -0.46 -12.03 -22.21
CA PRO A 496 -1.01 -12.14 -23.56
C PRO A 496 0.05 -12.66 -24.54
N GLY A 497 -0.30 -13.66 -25.34
CA GLY A 497 0.53 -14.14 -26.45
C GLY A 497 0.20 -13.43 -27.76
N ALA A 498 1.05 -13.60 -28.78
CA ALA A 498 0.76 -13.07 -30.10
C ALA A 498 -0.54 -13.67 -30.65
N GLY A 499 -1.48 -12.80 -31.04
CA GLY A 499 -2.79 -13.18 -31.59
C GLY A 499 -3.90 -13.43 -30.57
N ASP A 500 -3.66 -13.21 -29.27
CA ASP A 500 -4.69 -13.32 -28.24
C ASP A 500 -5.60 -12.09 -28.20
N GLU A 501 -6.88 -12.31 -27.91
CA GLU A 501 -7.79 -11.21 -27.57
C GLU A 501 -7.34 -10.57 -26.25
N GLU A 502 -7.55 -9.26 -26.12
CA GLU A 502 -7.11 -8.46 -24.96
C GLU A 502 -7.59 -9.03 -23.62
N ASP A 503 -8.79 -9.63 -23.63
CA ASP A 503 -9.43 -10.20 -22.45
C ASP A 503 -9.07 -11.67 -22.17
N ASP A 504 -8.45 -12.38 -23.13
CA ASP A 504 -8.12 -13.80 -23.01
C ASP A 504 -7.24 -14.19 -21.81
N PRO A 505 -6.22 -13.41 -21.40
CA PRO A 505 -5.38 -13.77 -20.26
C PRO A 505 -6.08 -13.65 -18.90
N HIS A 506 -7.37 -13.31 -18.86
CA HIS A 506 -8.11 -13.08 -17.62
C HIS A 506 -8.92 -14.30 -17.17
N ALA A 507 -8.69 -14.71 -15.92
CA ALA A 507 -9.52 -15.70 -15.24
C ALA A 507 -10.71 -15.03 -14.57
N CYS A 508 -11.80 -15.77 -14.40
CA CYS A 508 -13.06 -15.21 -13.94
C CYS A 508 -13.80 -16.15 -12.97
N TYR A 509 -14.38 -15.58 -11.92
CA TYR A 509 -15.49 -16.15 -11.17
C TYR A 509 -16.77 -15.39 -11.48
N GLN A 510 -17.84 -16.10 -11.82
CA GLN A 510 -19.17 -15.51 -11.99
C GLN A 510 -20.15 -16.20 -11.04
N ILE A 511 -20.75 -15.39 -10.17
CA ILE A 511 -21.73 -15.80 -9.17
C ILE A 511 -23.09 -15.32 -9.64
N GLU A 512 -23.98 -16.25 -9.99
CA GLU A 512 -25.34 -15.95 -10.43
C GLU A 512 -26.36 -16.31 -9.36
N LEU A 513 -27.36 -15.44 -9.19
CA LEU A 513 -28.54 -15.71 -8.36
C LEU A 513 -29.71 -16.18 -9.21
N ASP A 514 -30.22 -17.39 -8.90
CA ASP A 514 -31.49 -17.87 -9.41
C ASP A 514 -32.60 -17.75 -8.35
N ARG A 515 -33.42 -16.70 -8.48
CA ARG A 515 -34.56 -16.45 -7.58
C ARG A 515 -35.69 -17.47 -7.72
N SER A 516 -35.80 -18.17 -8.85
CA SER A 516 -36.86 -19.17 -9.06
C SER A 516 -36.57 -20.46 -8.27
N ALA A 517 -35.29 -20.82 -8.13
CA ALA A 517 -34.83 -21.87 -7.23
C ALA A 517 -34.94 -21.48 -5.75
N ALA A 518 -34.70 -20.21 -5.40
CA ALA A 518 -34.79 -19.71 -4.03
C ALA A 518 -36.22 -19.78 -3.45
N THR A 519 -37.24 -19.46 -4.23
CA THR A 519 -38.65 -19.60 -3.83
C THR A 519 -39.14 -21.04 -3.84
N ALA A 520 -38.63 -21.89 -4.74
CA ALA A 520 -38.91 -23.33 -4.75
C ALA A 520 -38.23 -24.08 -3.57
N ALA A 521 -37.07 -23.61 -3.11
CA ALA A 521 -36.36 -24.15 -1.93
C ALA A 521 -37.07 -23.91 -0.61
N ALA A 522 -37.87 -22.85 -0.51
CA ALA A 522 -38.76 -22.64 0.62
C ALA A 522 -39.96 -23.60 0.63
N ALA A 523 -40.26 -24.27 -0.49
CA ALA A 523 -41.46 -25.10 -0.67
C ALA A 523 -41.18 -26.62 -0.82
N ALA A 524 -39.93 -27.05 -1.05
CA ALA A 524 -39.58 -28.46 -1.27
C ALA A 524 -38.23 -28.85 -0.64
N THR A 525 -38.14 -30.07 -0.11
CA THR A 525 -36.95 -30.70 0.52
C THR A 525 -35.81 -31.04 -0.47
N THR A 526 -36.01 -30.82 -1.77
CA THR A 526 -35.02 -31.06 -2.84
C THR A 526 -34.97 -29.87 -3.80
N ALA A 527 -34.49 -28.72 -3.33
CA ALA A 527 -34.23 -27.58 -4.19
C ALA A 527 -32.74 -27.35 -4.39
N GLY A 528 -32.36 -27.01 -5.62
CA GLY A 528 -31.00 -26.60 -5.95
C GLY A 528 -30.58 -25.34 -5.20
N SER A 529 -29.26 -25.14 -5.08
CA SER A 529 -28.68 -23.93 -4.50
C SER A 529 -29.16 -22.70 -5.27
N ALA A 530 -29.69 -21.68 -4.57
CA ALA A 530 -30.09 -20.39 -5.15
C ALA A 530 -28.91 -19.60 -5.75
N VAL A 531 -27.69 -20.03 -5.48
CA VAL A 531 -26.44 -19.42 -5.93
C VAL A 531 -25.69 -20.43 -6.80
N HIS A 532 -25.37 -20.02 -8.02
CA HIS A 532 -24.60 -20.77 -9.00
C HIS A 532 -23.25 -20.09 -9.21
N ILE A 533 -22.16 -20.84 -9.03
CA ILE A 533 -20.80 -20.33 -9.19
C ILE A 533 -20.18 -21.02 -10.38
N THR A 534 -19.75 -20.22 -11.34
CA THR A 534 -18.96 -20.67 -12.48
C THR A 534 -17.58 -20.03 -12.45
N TYR A 535 -16.62 -20.71 -13.06
CA TYR A 535 -15.24 -20.25 -13.12
C TYR A 535 -14.61 -20.63 -14.46
N THR A 536 -13.65 -19.83 -14.91
CA THR A 536 -12.83 -20.09 -16.09
C THR A 536 -11.39 -19.69 -15.84
N GLN A 537 -10.46 -20.38 -16.49
CA GLN A 537 -9.07 -19.97 -16.51
C GLN A 537 -8.88 -18.75 -17.43
N ARG A 538 -9.67 -18.66 -18.50
CA ARG A 538 -9.62 -17.58 -19.51
C ARG A 538 -10.99 -17.00 -19.80
N GLN A 539 -11.07 -15.82 -20.41
CA GLN A 539 -12.36 -15.28 -20.85
C GLN A 539 -12.90 -15.97 -22.09
N SER A 540 -12.03 -16.52 -22.95
CA SER A 540 -12.46 -17.29 -24.13
C SER A 540 -12.94 -18.71 -23.80
N ASP A 541 -12.58 -19.25 -22.64
CA ASP A 541 -12.97 -20.59 -22.21
C ASP A 541 -14.48 -20.70 -21.94
N GLU A 542 -15.01 -21.91 -22.13
CA GLU A 542 -16.36 -22.22 -21.68
C GLU A 542 -16.46 -22.14 -20.15
N ARG A 543 -17.45 -21.39 -19.65
CA ARG A 543 -17.73 -21.29 -18.21
C ARG A 543 -18.27 -22.60 -17.67
N VAL A 544 -17.56 -23.18 -16.70
CA VAL A 544 -17.94 -24.42 -16.04
C VAL A 544 -18.31 -24.20 -14.56
N PRO A 545 -19.17 -25.04 -13.96
CA PRO A 545 -19.49 -24.95 -12.54
C PRO A 545 -18.25 -25.20 -11.66
N LEU A 546 -18.10 -24.42 -10.58
CA LEU A 546 -17.03 -24.60 -9.61
C LEU A 546 -17.16 -25.96 -8.88
N PRO A 547 -16.21 -26.91 -9.05
CA PRO A 547 -16.28 -28.20 -8.38
C PRO A 547 -16.11 -28.08 -6.87
N ALA A 548 -16.79 -28.94 -6.10
CA ALA A 548 -16.63 -29.01 -4.65
C ALA A 548 -15.21 -29.43 -4.21
N ASP A 549 -14.44 -30.03 -5.12
CA ASP A 549 -13.08 -30.49 -4.92
C ASP A 549 -12.04 -29.40 -5.26
N ALA A 550 -12.44 -28.25 -5.81
CA ALA A 550 -11.57 -27.12 -6.17
C ALA A 550 -11.26 -26.24 -4.95
N VAL A 551 -10.52 -26.80 -3.98
CA VAL A 551 -10.27 -26.18 -2.66
C VAL A 551 -9.64 -24.79 -2.77
N ASP A 552 -8.59 -24.63 -3.56
CA ASP A 552 -7.90 -23.34 -3.69
C ASP A 552 -8.77 -22.27 -4.36
N HIS A 553 -9.59 -22.64 -5.35
CA HIS A 553 -10.57 -21.74 -5.95
C HIS A 553 -11.66 -21.31 -4.95
N MET A 554 -12.16 -22.24 -4.13
CA MET A 554 -13.12 -21.91 -3.07
C MET A 554 -12.52 -20.96 -2.04
N ALA A 555 -11.27 -21.19 -1.63
CA ALA A 555 -10.56 -20.32 -0.69
C ALA A 555 -10.34 -18.92 -1.28
N ARG A 556 -9.91 -18.85 -2.55
CA ARG A 556 -9.71 -17.59 -3.26
C ARG A 556 -11.01 -16.81 -3.40
N LEU A 557 -12.07 -17.46 -3.88
CA LEU A 557 -13.38 -16.82 -4.05
C LEU A 557 -13.93 -16.28 -2.72
N LEU A 558 -13.80 -17.05 -1.63
CA LEU A 558 -14.19 -16.60 -0.31
C LEU A 558 -13.44 -15.31 0.10
N ARG A 559 -12.11 -15.28 -0.07
CA ARG A 559 -11.31 -14.08 0.21
C ARG A 559 -11.76 -12.90 -0.63
N LEU A 560 -11.78 -13.04 -1.96
CA LEU A 560 -12.15 -11.96 -2.88
C LEU A 560 -13.53 -11.40 -2.58
N PHE A 561 -14.54 -12.26 -2.39
CA PHE A 561 -15.89 -11.81 -2.08
C PHE A 561 -15.96 -11.03 -0.76
N THR A 562 -15.37 -11.56 0.31
CA THR A 562 -15.38 -10.88 1.61
C THR A 562 -14.58 -9.58 1.60
N GLY A 563 -13.49 -9.52 0.81
CA GLY A 563 -12.70 -8.31 0.62
C GLY A 563 -13.45 -7.21 -0.11
N VAL A 564 -14.04 -7.54 -1.26
CA VAL A 564 -14.88 -6.61 -2.04
C VAL A 564 -16.06 -6.11 -1.20
N GLU A 565 -16.75 -7.01 -0.50
CA GLU A 565 -17.89 -6.62 0.34
C GLU A 565 -17.48 -5.64 1.45
N HIS A 566 -16.37 -5.92 2.14
CA HIS A 566 -15.88 -5.04 3.19
C HIS A 566 -15.47 -3.67 2.65
N HIS A 567 -14.73 -3.63 1.53
CA HIS A 567 -14.28 -2.37 0.95
C HIS A 567 -15.46 -1.52 0.51
N LEU A 568 -16.40 -2.09 -0.26
CA LEU A 568 -17.53 -1.32 -0.77
C LEU A 568 -18.44 -0.78 0.33
N LEU A 569 -18.69 -1.56 1.38
CA LEU A 569 -19.46 -1.09 2.54
C LEU A 569 -18.74 0.02 3.32
N GLN A 570 -17.41 -0.04 3.44
CA GLN A 570 -16.64 1.05 4.06
C GLN A 570 -16.65 2.32 3.21
N ALA A 571 -16.51 2.19 1.89
CA ALA A 571 -16.56 3.32 0.98
C ALA A 571 -17.92 4.04 1.06
N GLU A 572 -19.02 3.27 1.06
CA GLU A 572 -20.36 3.81 1.23
C GLU A 572 -20.56 4.48 2.60
N ALA A 573 -20.07 3.87 3.68
CA ALA A 573 -20.14 4.47 5.02
C ALA A 573 -19.40 5.82 5.07
N ARG A 574 -18.17 5.89 4.52
CA ARG A 574 -17.39 7.14 4.43
C ARG A 574 -18.12 8.19 3.59
N GLN A 575 -18.75 7.80 2.49
CA GLN A 575 -19.53 8.72 1.67
C GLN A 575 -20.74 9.25 2.45
N HIS A 576 -21.50 8.39 3.10
CA HIS A 576 -22.63 8.79 3.94
C HIS A 576 -22.21 9.73 5.07
N GLU A 577 -21.07 9.48 5.71
CA GLU A 577 -20.49 10.37 6.73
C GLU A 577 -20.13 11.74 6.15
N ARG A 578 -19.46 11.78 4.98
CA ARG A 578 -19.12 13.03 4.28
C ARG A 578 -20.36 13.82 3.89
N GLU A 579 -21.39 13.16 3.38
CA GLU A 579 -22.67 13.79 3.03
C GLU A 579 -23.41 14.29 4.27
N ALA A 580 -23.42 13.51 5.35
CA ALA A 580 -24.01 13.93 6.61
C ALA A 580 -23.28 15.13 7.21
N ASP A 581 -21.95 15.16 7.17
CA ASP A 581 -21.16 16.30 7.63
C ASP A 581 -21.38 17.54 6.74
N THR A 582 -21.45 17.34 5.42
CA THR A 582 -21.81 18.42 4.47
C THR A 582 -23.17 19.02 4.81
N ARG A 583 -24.22 18.18 4.95
CA ARG A 583 -25.57 18.62 5.34
C ARG A 583 -25.58 19.31 6.71
N ARG A 584 -24.84 18.79 7.69
CA ARG A 584 -24.69 19.39 9.02
C ARG A 584 -24.05 20.78 8.92
N ILE A 585 -22.98 20.92 8.14
CA ILE A 585 -22.29 22.20 7.92
C ILE A 585 -23.24 23.19 7.24
N GLU A 586 -23.94 22.79 6.19
CA GLU A 586 -24.91 23.64 5.47
C GLU A 586 -26.04 24.13 6.38
N GLN A 587 -26.58 23.27 7.24
CA GLN A 587 -27.60 23.65 8.23
C GLN A 587 -27.04 24.59 9.30
N ALA A 588 -25.80 24.35 9.75
CA ALA A 588 -25.17 25.13 10.82
C ALA A 588 -24.89 26.58 10.41
N VAL A 589 -24.71 26.88 9.12
CA VAL A 589 -24.31 28.21 8.63
C VAL A 589 -25.47 29.08 8.12
N GLN A 590 -26.72 28.67 8.35
CA GLN A 590 -27.88 29.44 7.91
C GLN A 590 -28.05 30.74 8.72
N LEU A 591 -28.10 31.88 8.04
CA LEU A 591 -28.38 33.19 8.64
C LEU A 591 -29.88 33.33 8.94
N LEU A 592 -30.22 34.05 10.00
CA LEU A 592 -31.61 34.33 10.39
C LEU A 592 -32.31 35.33 9.47
N ALA A 593 -31.53 36.16 8.78
CA ALA A 593 -32.02 37.17 7.84
C ALA A 593 -30.98 37.42 6.74
N ALA A 594 -31.44 37.88 5.58
CA ALA A 594 -30.58 38.31 4.47
C ALA A 594 -30.39 39.85 4.50
N PRO A 595 -29.23 40.37 4.06
CA PRO A 595 -29.01 41.81 3.92
C PRO A 595 -29.95 42.46 2.88
N PRO A 596 -30.16 43.79 2.95
CA PRO A 596 -29.48 44.75 3.83
C PRO A 596 -30.02 44.75 5.27
N PHE A 597 -29.13 44.97 6.24
CA PHE A 597 -29.49 45.05 7.65
C PHE A 597 -29.64 46.51 8.10
N ALA A 598 -30.50 46.75 9.09
CA ALA A 598 -30.57 48.06 9.74
C ALA A 598 -29.22 48.41 10.42
N GLU A 599 -28.86 49.69 10.48
CA GLU A 599 -27.58 50.13 11.09
C GLU A 599 -27.42 49.65 12.55
N ASN A 600 -28.53 49.50 13.28
CA ASN A 600 -28.58 49.02 14.66
C ASN A 600 -28.88 47.52 14.80
N ALA A 601 -28.86 46.73 13.72
CA ALA A 601 -29.09 45.30 13.77
C ALA A 601 -28.06 44.61 14.68
N THR A 602 -28.56 43.77 15.58
CA THR A 602 -27.72 43.03 16.53
C THR A 602 -27.23 41.73 15.90
N ASP A 603 -26.14 41.16 16.41
CA ASP A 603 -25.67 39.87 15.90
C ASP A 603 -26.70 38.75 16.15
N ALA A 604 -27.51 38.86 17.20
CA ALA A 604 -28.58 37.91 17.52
C ALA A 604 -29.77 37.96 16.54
N SER A 605 -29.93 39.03 15.76
CA SER A 605 -30.94 39.07 14.69
C SER A 605 -30.42 38.53 13.35
N ILE A 606 -29.12 38.22 13.25
CA ILE A 606 -28.46 37.80 12.00
C ILE A 606 -27.96 36.36 12.11
N PHE A 607 -27.30 36.02 13.22
CA PHE A 607 -26.72 34.71 13.46
C PHE A 607 -27.58 33.90 14.44
N PRO A 608 -27.86 32.62 14.14
CA PRO A 608 -28.50 31.72 15.09
C PRO A 608 -27.63 31.55 16.34
N THR A 609 -28.26 31.26 17.48
CA THR A 609 -27.59 31.06 18.78
C THR A 609 -26.43 30.07 18.71
N ALA A 610 -26.56 29.00 17.91
CA ALA A 610 -25.50 28.03 17.71
C ALA A 610 -24.23 28.63 17.06
N LEU A 611 -24.38 29.53 16.08
CA LEU A 611 -23.24 30.23 15.46
C LEU A 611 -22.61 31.24 16.41
N LEU A 612 -23.41 31.90 17.26
CA LEU A 612 -22.90 32.80 18.29
C LEU A 612 -22.05 32.03 19.32
N ALA A 613 -22.53 30.89 19.79
CA ALA A 613 -21.77 30.02 20.69
C ALA A 613 -20.50 29.45 20.02
N ALA A 614 -20.60 29.06 18.74
CA ALA A 614 -19.44 28.60 17.98
C ALA A 614 -18.38 29.71 17.80
N SER A 615 -18.80 30.96 17.64
CA SER A 615 -17.92 32.13 17.59
C SER A 615 -17.20 32.35 18.93
N GLU A 616 -17.91 32.25 20.05
CA GLU A 616 -17.29 32.38 21.38
C GLU A 616 -16.23 31.29 21.61
N ALA A 617 -16.56 30.04 21.27
CA ALA A 617 -15.63 28.92 21.36
C ALA A 617 -14.42 29.10 20.42
N TRP A 618 -14.64 29.47 19.15
CA TRP A 618 -13.58 29.73 18.18
C TRP A 618 -12.59 30.79 18.68
N GLN A 619 -13.10 31.87 19.26
CA GLN A 619 -12.24 32.91 19.81
C GLN A 619 -11.50 32.46 21.08
N ALA A 620 -12.16 31.69 21.96
CA ALA A 620 -11.50 31.16 23.15
C ALA A 620 -10.36 30.21 22.78
N ASP A 621 -10.62 29.28 21.86
CA ASP A 621 -9.65 28.33 21.32
C ASP A 621 -8.46 29.06 20.67
N GLY A 622 -8.74 30.07 19.84
CA GLY A 622 -7.70 30.86 19.18
C GLY A 622 -6.81 31.64 20.15
N ARG A 623 -7.39 32.27 21.18
CA ARG A 623 -6.62 32.97 22.22
C ARG A 623 -5.75 32.00 23.02
N ALA A 624 -6.30 30.83 23.37
CA ALA A 624 -5.56 29.80 24.10
C ALA A 624 -4.37 29.27 23.28
N TYR A 625 -4.58 28.99 22.00
CA TYR A 625 -3.53 28.56 21.08
C TYR A 625 -2.40 29.59 20.98
N VAL A 626 -2.74 30.86 20.73
CA VAL A 626 -1.74 31.94 20.61
C VAL A 626 -1.01 32.19 21.92
N ALA A 627 -1.69 32.11 23.06
CA ALA A 627 -1.04 32.23 24.38
C ALA A 627 -0.01 31.11 24.59
N GLN A 628 -0.38 29.87 24.29
CA GLN A 628 0.52 28.71 24.39
C GLN A 628 1.73 28.83 23.44
N MET A 629 1.50 29.28 22.20
CA MET A 629 2.57 29.52 21.23
C MET A 629 3.51 30.64 21.70
N ARG A 630 2.99 31.73 22.27
CA ARG A 630 3.81 32.82 22.82
C ARG A 630 4.65 32.38 24.01
N GLU A 631 4.07 31.65 24.95
CA GLU A 631 4.82 31.11 26.10
C GLU A 631 5.99 30.23 25.63
N ARG A 632 5.76 29.42 24.62
CA ARG A 632 6.77 28.52 24.05
C ARG A 632 7.88 29.27 23.29
N LEU A 633 7.53 30.31 22.53
CA LEU A 633 8.49 31.15 21.81
C LEU A 633 9.30 32.08 22.74
N LEU A 634 8.81 32.33 23.97
CA LEU A 634 9.51 33.11 24.99
C LEU A 634 10.41 32.24 25.90
N ALA A 635 10.36 30.91 25.77
CA ALA A 635 11.18 29.99 26.56
C ALA A 635 12.66 30.06 26.14
N PRO A 636 13.64 29.80 27.05
CA PRO A 636 15.08 29.92 26.78
C PRO A 636 15.58 29.08 25.60
N ASP A 637 14.93 27.94 25.34
CA ASP A 637 15.23 27.01 24.25
C ASP A 637 14.33 27.23 23.01
N GLY A 638 13.39 28.17 23.07
CA GLY A 638 12.28 28.39 22.13
C GLY A 638 12.61 29.28 20.93
N GLY A 639 13.84 29.21 20.43
CA GLY A 639 14.30 30.00 19.29
C GLY A 639 13.39 29.85 18.06
N TRP A 640 13.12 30.97 17.40
CA TRP A 640 12.33 31.08 16.16
C TRP A 640 12.87 30.26 14.97
N THR A 641 14.05 29.67 15.09
CA THR A 641 14.76 28.91 14.06
C THR A 641 14.12 27.56 13.72
N GLY A 642 13.17 27.07 14.53
CA GLY A 642 12.53 25.76 14.37
C GLY A 642 11.29 25.69 13.47
N MET A 643 10.86 26.80 12.85
CA MET A 643 9.65 26.84 12.00
C MET A 643 9.87 26.43 10.53
N SER A 644 11.10 26.07 10.14
CA SER A 644 11.43 25.60 8.79
C SER A 644 11.07 24.13 8.51
N GLY A 645 10.61 23.38 9.52
CA GLY A 645 10.08 22.04 9.35
C GLY A 645 8.62 22.09 8.92
N THR A 646 8.32 21.59 7.72
CA THR A 646 6.95 21.28 7.28
C THR A 646 6.19 20.53 8.40
N PRO A 647 4.91 20.85 8.65
CA PRO A 647 4.14 20.14 9.67
C PRO A 647 4.07 18.65 9.29
N GLN A 648 4.77 17.80 10.05
CA GLN A 648 4.60 16.36 9.99
C GLN A 648 3.18 16.02 10.41
N THR A 649 2.30 15.86 9.42
CA THR A 649 0.98 15.26 9.63
C THR A 649 1.13 13.75 9.52
N THR A 650 1.05 13.07 10.66
CA THR A 650 0.58 11.69 10.72
C THR A 650 -0.85 11.67 10.19
N ASN A 651 -1.05 11.23 8.95
CA ASN A 651 -2.27 10.53 8.53
C ASN A 651 -2.06 9.82 7.20
N ALA A 652 -2.50 8.57 7.20
CA ALA A 652 -2.40 7.60 6.13
C ALA A 652 -3.50 7.76 5.08
N THR A 653 -3.21 7.17 3.91
CA THR A 653 -4.09 6.72 2.80
C THR A 653 -4.64 7.76 1.80
N PRO A 654 -5.00 7.35 0.55
CA PRO A 654 -4.24 6.57 -0.45
C PRO A 654 -4.33 7.18 -1.89
N GLU A 655 -3.45 6.72 -2.79
CA GLU A 655 -3.49 6.69 -4.27
C GLU A 655 -4.14 7.83 -5.10
N ALA A 656 -3.32 8.42 -5.99
CA ALA A 656 -3.69 8.68 -7.39
C ALA A 656 -2.41 8.79 -8.26
N ALA A 657 -2.32 7.90 -9.25
CA ALA A 657 -1.24 7.74 -10.21
C ALA A 657 -1.12 8.89 -11.24
N GLN A 658 0.04 9.05 -11.88
CA GLN A 658 0.21 8.79 -13.32
C GLN A 658 1.62 9.11 -13.88
N ALA A 659 2.08 8.18 -14.73
CA ALA A 659 2.80 8.36 -16.00
C ALA A 659 4.28 8.84 -16.03
N GLY A 660 5.19 7.85 -16.04
CA GLY A 660 6.03 7.50 -17.20
C GLY A 660 7.00 8.53 -17.82
N ALA A 661 8.30 8.30 -17.66
CA ALA A 661 9.26 8.04 -18.75
C ALA A 661 10.67 7.79 -18.18
N HIS A 662 11.18 6.58 -18.36
CA HIS A 662 12.62 6.28 -18.28
C HIS A 662 13.26 6.54 -19.66
N ASP A 663 14.46 7.12 -19.66
CA ASP A 663 15.58 6.55 -20.43
C ASP A 663 16.93 6.92 -19.75
N PRO A 664 17.96 6.05 -19.81
CA PRO A 664 19.14 6.08 -18.95
C PRO A 664 20.39 6.65 -19.66
N ALA A 665 21.35 7.19 -18.91
CA ALA A 665 22.80 6.97 -19.10
C ALA A 665 23.68 7.93 -18.27
N HIS A 666 24.70 7.33 -17.68
CA HIS A 666 26.06 7.86 -17.39
C HIS A 666 26.31 8.65 -16.10
N ASP A 667 27.03 7.95 -15.21
CA ASP A 667 28.13 8.45 -14.37
C ASP A 667 29.46 8.25 -15.17
N PRO A 668 30.61 8.92 -14.89
CA PRO A 668 31.29 8.84 -13.59
C PRO A 668 32.02 10.11 -13.07
N ALA A 669 32.14 10.15 -11.73
CA ALA A 669 33.34 10.44 -10.93
C ALA A 669 33.79 11.90 -10.59
N GLN A 670 33.83 12.11 -9.26
CA GLN A 670 34.92 12.65 -8.41
C GLN A 670 35.25 14.16 -8.44
N ASP A 671 34.99 14.84 -7.30
CA ASP A 671 36.07 15.28 -6.40
C ASP A 671 35.51 15.78 -5.04
N ALA A 672 36.23 15.44 -3.98
CA ALA A 672 35.84 15.49 -2.58
C ALA A 672 36.29 16.76 -1.79
N VAL A 673 35.79 16.86 -0.55
CA VAL A 673 36.37 17.49 0.68
C VAL A 673 35.85 18.91 1.07
N PRO A 674 35.57 19.23 2.37
CA PRO A 674 35.02 18.43 3.49
C PRO A 674 33.93 19.13 4.34
N ASP A 675 33.37 18.32 5.23
CA ASP A 675 32.60 18.58 6.46
C ASP A 675 32.82 19.89 7.24
N THR A 676 31.71 20.47 7.70
CA THR A 676 31.61 21.08 9.03
C THR A 676 30.33 20.64 9.72
N ALA A 677 30.51 19.92 10.82
CA ALA A 677 29.50 19.42 11.75
C ALA A 677 28.43 20.45 12.13
N GLN A 678 27.18 20.00 12.19
CA GLN A 678 26.13 20.72 12.91
C GLN A 678 25.29 19.78 13.79
N ASP A 679 25.54 19.96 15.08
CA ASP A 679 24.91 19.39 16.27
C ASP A 679 23.44 18.96 16.11
N ALA A 680 23.16 17.70 16.43
CA ALA A 680 21.82 17.18 16.61
C ALA A 680 21.18 17.75 17.89
N ALA A 681 20.23 18.67 17.71
CA ALA A 681 19.42 19.24 18.79
C ALA A 681 18.45 18.19 19.41
N PRO A 682 18.15 18.29 20.72
CA PRO A 682 17.27 17.34 21.42
C PRO A 682 15.85 17.32 20.84
N HIS A 683 15.23 16.13 20.80
CA HIS A 683 13.86 15.93 20.33
C HIS A 683 12.87 16.90 20.98
N ALA A 684 12.47 17.92 20.22
CA ALA A 684 11.50 18.91 20.65
C ALA A 684 10.12 18.27 20.89
N ALA A 685 9.44 18.67 21.97
CA ALA A 685 8.05 18.29 22.20
C ALA A 685 7.17 18.59 20.96
N PRO A 686 6.12 17.81 20.66
CA PRO A 686 5.25 18.10 19.52
C PRO A 686 4.68 19.53 19.61
N TRP A 687 4.60 20.22 18.46
CA TRP A 687 4.01 21.55 18.39
C TRP A 687 2.54 21.51 18.84
N PRO A 688 2.06 22.54 19.58
CA PRO A 688 0.66 22.56 19.98
C PRO A 688 -0.25 22.55 18.75
N GLN A 689 -1.32 21.76 18.79
CA GLN A 689 -2.32 21.77 17.73
C GLN A 689 -3.35 22.88 17.98
N ASP A 690 -3.72 23.60 16.93
CA ASP A 690 -4.77 24.61 17.03
C ASP A 690 -6.15 23.93 17.14
N SER A 691 -6.75 24.03 18.33
CA SER A 691 -8.07 23.48 18.63
C SER A 691 -9.15 23.96 17.68
N ARG A 692 -9.02 25.11 17.01
CA ARG A 692 -9.99 25.60 16.02
C ARG A 692 -10.18 24.66 14.83
N ARG A 693 -9.24 23.73 14.58
CA ARG A 693 -9.27 22.77 13.46
C ARG A 693 -10.60 22.00 13.34
N HIS A 694 -11.21 21.57 14.44
CA HIS A 694 -12.46 20.79 14.40
C HIS A 694 -13.70 21.59 13.93
N ARG A 695 -13.63 22.93 13.88
CA ARG A 695 -14.71 23.80 13.37
C ARG A 695 -14.37 24.48 12.04
N ALA A 696 -13.16 24.27 11.53
CA ALA A 696 -12.62 24.98 10.37
C ALA A 696 -13.52 24.90 9.13
N ALA A 697 -14.02 23.70 8.82
CA ALA A 697 -14.91 23.48 7.68
C ALA A 697 -16.23 24.27 7.80
N THR A 698 -16.81 24.32 9.01
CA THR A 698 -18.04 25.09 9.27
C THR A 698 -17.80 26.60 9.13
N VAL A 699 -16.69 27.12 9.68
CA VAL A 699 -16.36 28.55 9.59
C VAL A 699 -16.02 28.96 8.16
N LEU A 700 -15.28 28.12 7.41
CA LEU A 700 -14.99 28.37 6.01
C LEU A 700 -16.27 28.39 5.17
N GLN A 701 -17.20 27.46 5.41
CA GLN A 701 -18.49 27.48 4.72
C GLN A 701 -19.31 28.72 5.09
N LEU A 702 -19.29 29.18 6.35
CA LEU A 702 -19.93 30.43 6.75
C LEU A 702 -19.31 31.62 6.00
N ALA A 703 -17.98 31.66 5.87
CA ALA A 703 -17.28 32.69 5.11
C ALA A 703 -17.71 32.72 3.64
N ARG A 704 -17.91 31.56 3.01
CA ARG A 704 -18.46 31.44 1.64
C ARG A 704 -19.91 31.94 1.55
N VAL A 705 -20.77 31.60 2.51
CA VAL A 705 -22.16 32.08 2.56
C VAL A 705 -22.19 33.61 2.67
N ILE A 706 -21.42 34.17 3.61
CA ILE A 706 -21.33 35.62 3.82
C ILE A 706 -20.74 36.32 2.60
N SER A 707 -19.70 35.75 2.00
CA SER A 707 -19.06 36.31 0.81
C SER A 707 -20.00 36.34 -0.40
N ARG A 708 -20.97 35.43 -0.51
CA ARG A 708 -21.98 35.46 -1.59
C ARG A 708 -22.99 36.60 -1.48
N HIS A 709 -23.19 37.18 -0.30
CA HIS A 709 -24.16 38.27 -0.11
C HIS A 709 -23.67 39.64 -0.58
N ASP A 710 -22.40 39.78 -0.97
CA ASP A 710 -21.77 41.05 -1.30
C ASP A 710 -21.89 42.16 -0.22
N ASP A 711 -22.10 41.79 1.05
CA ASP A 711 -22.35 42.75 2.14
C ASP A 711 -21.12 42.96 3.05
N ALA A 712 -20.62 44.20 3.00
CA ALA A 712 -19.52 44.72 3.79
C ALA A 712 -19.70 44.57 5.31
N GLY A 713 -20.90 44.88 5.81
CA GLY A 713 -21.21 44.82 7.23
C GLY A 713 -21.23 43.38 7.76
N LEU A 714 -21.66 42.44 6.92
CA LEU A 714 -21.70 41.02 7.23
C LEU A 714 -20.30 40.40 7.25
N ALA A 715 -19.44 40.72 6.27
CA ALA A 715 -18.02 40.35 6.30
C ALA A 715 -17.32 40.93 7.54
N ALA A 716 -17.61 42.18 7.89
CA ALA A 716 -17.08 42.79 9.11
C ALA A 716 -17.49 42.06 10.40
N ARG A 717 -18.73 41.55 10.45
CA ARG A 717 -19.22 40.75 11.59
C ARG A 717 -18.56 39.37 11.62
N LEU A 718 -18.36 38.72 10.48
CA LEU A 718 -17.61 37.47 10.37
C LEU A 718 -16.20 37.63 10.93
N HIS A 719 -15.42 38.60 10.42
CA HIS A 719 -14.06 38.88 10.89
C HIS A 719 -13.96 38.98 12.42
N ARG A 720 -14.85 39.79 13.01
CA ARG A 720 -14.86 40.03 14.46
C ARG A 720 -15.18 38.76 15.25
N ARG A 721 -16.04 37.90 14.71
CA ARG A 721 -16.54 36.69 15.39
C ARG A 721 -15.64 35.49 15.20
N PHE A 722 -14.99 35.40 14.06
CA PHE A 722 -14.15 34.28 13.66
C PHE A 722 -12.84 34.84 13.14
N ALA A 723 -11.91 35.18 14.02
CA ALA A 723 -10.57 35.62 13.60
C ALA A 723 -9.90 34.52 12.75
N PHE A 724 -9.23 34.91 11.67
CA PHE A 724 -8.61 33.95 10.76
C PHE A 724 -7.54 33.10 11.49
N ALA A 725 -7.34 31.87 11.02
CA ALA A 725 -6.45 30.89 11.62
C ALA A 725 -5.47 30.37 10.55
N PRO A 726 -4.31 31.02 10.34
CA PRO A 726 -3.36 30.66 9.29
C PRO A 726 -2.96 29.17 9.32
N ASP A 727 -2.60 28.65 10.49
CA ASP A 727 -2.15 27.25 10.64
C ASP A 727 -3.25 26.24 10.35
N VAL A 728 -4.50 26.57 10.67
CA VAL A 728 -5.67 25.71 10.41
C VAL A 728 -5.94 25.59 8.91
N PHE A 729 -5.68 26.65 8.13
CA PHE A 729 -5.95 26.71 6.69
C PHE A 729 -4.70 26.55 5.82
N ALA A 730 -3.51 26.32 6.40
CA ALA A 730 -2.25 26.24 5.67
C ALA A 730 -2.26 25.19 4.55
N GLN A 731 -2.71 23.97 4.82
CA GLN A 731 -2.79 22.90 3.80
C GLN A 731 -3.73 23.27 2.64
N ARG A 732 -4.86 23.89 2.97
CA ARG A 732 -5.83 24.34 1.98
C ARG A 732 -5.26 25.45 1.10
N ALA A 733 -4.53 26.38 1.70
CA ALA A 733 -3.85 27.45 0.97
C ALA A 733 -2.75 26.93 0.05
N MET A 734 -1.99 25.91 0.46
CA MET A 734 -0.99 25.26 -0.40
C MET A 734 -1.61 24.59 -1.63
N GLN A 735 -2.79 23.99 -1.48
CA GLN A 735 -3.45 23.24 -2.56
C GLN A 735 -4.15 24.15 -3.58
N SER A 736 -4.75 25.25 -3.11
CA SER A 736 -5.65 26.07 -3.92
C SER A 736 -5.23 27.54 -4.04
N GLY A 737 -4.19 27.99 -3.34
CA GLY A 737 -3.69 29.37 -3.32
C GLY A 737 -3.39 29.94 -4.70
N GLN A 738 -3.96 31.11 -5.02
CA GLN A 738 -3.53 31.91 -6.16
C GLN A 738 -2.54 32.98 -5.68
N PRO A 739 -1.31 33.07 -6.20
CA PRO A 739 -0.33 34.03 -5.68
C PRO A 739 -0.82 35.47 -5.72
N VAL A 740 -0.65 36.20 -4.62
CA VAL A 740 -1.06 37.61 -4.50
C VAL A 740 0.16 38.50 -4.35
N GLY A 741 0.42 39.35 -5.33
CA GLY A 741 1.57 40.25 -5.32
C GLY A 741 1.98 40.57 -6.75
N PRO A 742 2.52 41.77 -7.05
CA PRO A 742 2.78 42.87 -6.11
C PRO A 742 1.48 43.50 -5.57
N VAL A 743 1.61 44.20 -4.43
CA VAL A 743 0.53 44.94 -3.76
C VAL A 743 0.89 46.41 -3.68
N LEU A 744 -0.09 47.30 -3.91
CA LEU A 744 0.09 48.76 -3.94
C LEU A 744 -0.98 49.41 -3.07
N LEU A 745 -0.57 50.02 -1.96
CA LEU A 745 -1.42 50.81 -1.09
C LEU A 745 -1.49 52.25 -1.63
N GLN A 746 -2.70 52.72 -1.88
CA GLN A 746 -2.97 54.05 -2.41
C GLN A 746 -3.10 55.09 -1.28
N ASP A 747 -2.91 56.37 -1.61
CA ASP A 747 -3.04 57.49 -0.66
C ASP A 747 -4.45 57.61 -0.05
N ASP A 748 -5.48 57.18 -0.78
CA ASP A 748 -6.86 57.15 -0.30
C ASP A 748 -7.13 55.97 0.64
N GLY A 749 -6.17 55.06 0.83
CA GLY A 749 -6.25 53.87 1.66
C GLY A 749 -6.78 52.63 0.92
N SER A 750 -7.09 52.74 -0.37
CA SER A 750 -7.44 51.59 -1.21
C SER A 750 -6.20 50.79 -1.63
N VAL A 751 -6.39 49.54 -2.06
CA VAL A 751 -5.31 48.62 -2.41
C VAL A 751 -5.51 48.11 -3.83
N ILE A 752 -4.44 48.11 -4.62
CA ILE A 752 -4.38 47.42 -5.91
C ILE A 752 -3.45 46.21 -5.74
N ALA A 753 -3.91 45.02 -6.09
CA ALA A 753 -3.13 43.80 -5.98
C ALA A 753 -3.25 42.95 -7.24
N ARG A 754 -2.15 42.29 -7.63
CA ARG A 754 -2.15 41.28 -8.68
C ARG A 754 -2.45 39.92 -8.06
N VAL A 755 -3.34 39.15 -8.70
CA VAL A 755 -3.71 37.79 -8.32
C VAL A 755 -3.40 36.86 -9.48
N GLY A 756 -2.72 35.75 -9.19
CA GLY A 756 -2.27 34.77 -10.17
C GLY A 756 -0.75 34.79 -10.40
N PRO A 757 -0.21 33.74 -11.04
CA PRO A 757 1.23 33.59 -11.26
C PRO A 757 1.78 34.66 -12.20
N ASP A 758 3.01 35.07 -11.96
CA ASP A 758 3.67 36.13 -12.74
C ASP A 758 3.64 35.87 -14.25
N GLY A 759 2.98 36.75 -15.02
CA GLY A 759 2.86 36.62 -16.48
C GLY A 759 1.97 35.46 -16.98
N GLY A 760 1.24 34.79 -16.08
CA GLY A 760 0.39 33.65 -16.44
C GLY A 760 -0.98 34.05 -17.03
N VAL A 761 -1.61 33.12 -17.75
CA VAL A 761 -2.91 33.31 -18.44
C VAL A 761 -4.06 33.63 -17.46
N HIS A 762 -3.93 33.27 -16.18
CA HIS A 762 -4.94 33.52 -15.13
C HIS A 762 -4.65 34.76 -14.27
N THR A 763 -3.66 35.57 -14.65
CA THR A 763 -3.29 36.79 -13.92
C THR A 763 -4.33 37.89 -14.09
N HIS A 764 -4.77 38.48 -13.00
CA HIS A 764 -5.68 39.62 -13.02
C HIS A 764 -5.39 40.60 -11.88
N TRP A 765 -5.82 41.85 -12.03
CA TRP A 765 -5.69 42.88 -11.00
C TRP A 765 -7.01 43.07 -10.27
N VAL A 766 -6.91 43.29 -8.96
CA VAL A 766 -8.04 43.55 -8.08
C VAL A 766 -7.81 44.88 -7.37
N HIS A 767 -8.84 45.73 -7.36
CA HIS A 767 -8.89 46.94 -6.55
C HIS A 767 -9.80 46.70 -5.34
N VAL A 768 -9.24 46.88 -4.15
CA VAL A 768 -9.94 46.84 -2.87
C VAL A 768 -10.14 48.26 -2.39
N CYS A 769 -11.38 48.71 -2.24
CA CYS A 769 -11.71 50.09 -1.84
C CYS A 769 -11.09 50.48 -0.48
N ALA A 770 -10.98 51.78 -0.21
CA ALA A 770 -10.41 52.32 1.03
C ALA A 770 -11.20 51.96 2.31
N ASP A 771 -12.50 51.69 2.16
CA ASP A 771 -13.31 51.10 3.23
C ASP A 771 -12.89 49.64 3.55
N ALA A 772 -12.08 49.04 2.67
CA ALA A 772 -11.55 47.69 2.66
C ALA A 772 -12.62 46.60 2.60
N LEU A 773 -13.79 46.89 2.02
CA LEU A 773 -14.96 46.00 2.10
C LEU A 773 -15.44 45.43 0.76
N SER A 774 -15.02 46.03 -0.36
CA SER A 774 -15.33 45.54 -1.70
C SER A 774 -14.06 45.34 -2.52
N ALA A 775 -13.99 44.21 -3.21
CA ALA A 775 -12.95 43.87 -4.17
C ALA A 775 -13.56 43.87 -5.57
N ARG A 776 -12.96 44.60 -6.51
CA ARG A 776 -13.45 44.75 -7.89
C ARG A 776 -12.33 44.49 -8.88
N PRO A 777 -12.63 43.93 -10.07
CA PRO A 777 -11.64 43.83 -11.14
C PRO A 777 -11.04 45.20 -11.46
N HIS A 778 -9.74 45.24 -11.72
CA HIS A 778 -8.99 46.43 -12.11
C HIS A 778 -8.17 46.17 -13.37
N SER A 779 -7.90 47.20 -14.17
CA SER A 779 -7.11 47.09 -15.40
C SER A 779 -5.60 47.01 -15.17
N GLY A 780 -5.16 47.13 -13.91
CA GLY A 780 -3.76 47.27 -13.52
C GLY A 780 -3.29 48.74 -13.58
N PRO A 781 -2.19 49.06 -12.89
CA PRO A 781 -1.64 50.42 -12.87
C PRO A 781 -1.04 50.80 -14.25
N GLU A 782 -1.22 52.06 -14.68
CA GLU A 782 -0.73 52.57 -15.97
C GLU A 782 0.81 52.61 -16.08
N ARG A 783 1.55 52.48 -14.96
CA ARG A 783 3.01 52.46 -14.93
C ARG A 783 3.54 51.71 -13.70
N LEU A 784 4.29 50.63 -13.90
CA LEU A 784 5.02 49.89 -12.85
C LEU A 784 6.53 50.26 -12.78
N ASP A 785 6.98 51.24 -13.57
CA ASP A 785 8.41 51.54 -13.81
C ASP A 785 9.09 52.50 -12.82
N GLY A 786 8.61 52.68 -11.57
CA GLY A 786 9.15 53.79 -10.76
C GLY A 786 9.08 53.73 -9.24
N ALA A 787 8.57 52.66 -8.64
CA ALA A 787 8.47 52.60 -7.17
C ALA A 787 8.61 51.16 -6.65
N LEU A 788 9.77 50.55 -6.87
CA LEU A 788 10.27 49.46 -6.04
C LEU A 788 11.72 49.79 -5.65
N PRO A 789 12.12 49.70 -4.38
CA PRO A 789 13.54 49.60 -4.03
C PRO A 789 14.00 48.18 -4.38
N LEU A 790 14.12 47.87 -5.67
CA LEU A 790 14.95 46.77 -6.15
C LEU A 790 16.30 47.38 -6.52
N GLN A 791 17.16 47.63 -5.52
CA GLN A 791 18.58 47.82 -5.77
C GLN A 791 19.25 46.45 -5.72
N PRO A 792 19.82 45.94 -6.83
CA PRO A 792 20.85 44.93 -6.76
C PRO A 792 22.12 45.64 -6.26
N GLU A 793 22.66 45.25 -5.11
CA GLU A 793 24.01 45.67 -4.74
C GLU A 793 25.00 45.05 -5.74
N GLU A 794 25.55 45.89 -6.62
CA GLU A 794 26.69 45.56 -7.47
C GLU A 794 27.93 45.29 -6.61
N HIS A 795 28.23 44.01 -6.35
CA HIS A 795 29.58 43.61 -5.96
C HIS A 795 30.45 43.51 -7.22
N ALA A 796 31.61 44.16 -7.12
CA ALA A 796 32.57 44.43 -8.18
C ALA A 796 32.93 43.19 -9.03
N ALA A 797 32.99 43.43 -10.34
CA ALA A 797 33.47 42.49 -11.35
C ALA A 797 34.91 42.06 -11.08
N ASP A 798 35.13 40.75 -10.94
CA ASP A 798 36.38 40.11 -11.32
C ASP A 798 36.13 39.14 -12.48
N GLN A 799 36.98 39.23 -13.49
CA GLN A 799 36.84 38.58 -14.78
C GLN A 799 37.44 37.17 -14.73
N GLY A 800 36.65 36.13 -15.02
CA GLY A 800 37.18 34.77 -15.08
C GLY A 800 36.20 33.72 -15.59
N GLN A 801 36.09 33.61 -16.91
CA GLN A 801 35.76 32.42 -17.74
C GLN A 801 34.89 31.27 -17.17
N GLY A 802 33.67 31.18 -17.70
CA GLY A 802 33.17 29.98 -18.41
C GLY A 802 32.82 28.72 -17.61
N GLY A 803 31.54 28.56 -17.27
CA GLY A 803 30.96 27.26 -16.89
C GLY A 803 29.49 27.41 -16.46
N GLY A 804 28.56 26.97 -17.30
CA GLY A 804 27.11 27.07 -17.04
C GLY A 804 26.67 26.09 -15.96
N HIS A 805 26.51 26.58 -14.73
CA HIS A 805 25.72 25.91 -13.70
C HIS A 805 24.26 26.35 -13.78
N ILE A 806 23.35 25.37 -13.89
CA ILE A 806 21.92 25.55 -13.68
C ILE A 806 21.76 26.06 -12.24
N ALA A 807 21.36 27.32 -12.09
CA ALA A 807 21.03 27.90 -10.81
C ALA A 807 19.93 27.05 -10.15
N SER A 808 20.17 26.59 -8.92
CA SER A 808 19.12 26.19 -7.99
C SER A 808 17.99 27.24 -8.04
N PRO A 809 16.70 26.87 -7.91
CA PRO A 809 15.61 27.84 -7.99
C PRO A 809 15.86 28.93 -6.96
N SER A 810 16.25 30.10 -7.44
CA SER A 810 16.58 31.26 -6.65
C SER A 810 15.39 31.57 -5.76
N ARG A 811 15.61 31.52 -4.44
CA ARG A 811 14.68 31.97 -3.41
C ARG A 811 13.98 33.26 -3.89
N PRO A 812 12.64 33.33 -3.94
CA PRO A 812 11.98 34.54 -4.42
C PRO A 812 12.47 35.74 -3.60
N PRO A 813 12.75 36.89 -4.24
CA PRO A 813 13.23 38.07 -3.52
C PRO A 813 12.22 38.43 -2.43
N SER A 814 12.65 38.49 -1.17
CA SER A 814 11.79 38.86 -0.05
C SER A 814 11.13 40.21 -0.33
N ALA A 815 9.79 40.24 -0.36
CA ALA A 815 9.05 41.48 -0.51
C ALA A 815 9.37 42.40 0.69
N SER A 816 9.76 43.65 0.41
CA SER A 816 10.09 44.63 1.44
C SER A 816 9.51 46.01 1.14
N ALA A 817 9.14 46.74 2.19
CA ALA A 817 8.63 48.10 2.11
C ALA A 817 9.19 48.94 3.27
N ARG A 818 9.31 50.26 3.07
CA ARG A 818 9.90 51.18 4.07
C ARG A 818 9.01 52.38 4.33
N ALA A 819 8.80 52.71 5.60
CA ALA A 819 8.14 53.94 6.01
C ALA A 819 8.65 54.43 7.37
N ARG A 820 9.05 55.71 7.48
CA ARG A 820 9.43 56.37 8.75
C ARG A 820 10.44 55.58 9.62
N GLY A 821 11.51 55.06 9.00
CA GLY A 821 12.56 54.30 9.70
C GLY A 821 12.16 52.87 10.13
N LEU A 822 11.01 52.38 9.66
CA LEU A 822 10.61 50.98 9.78
C LEU A 822 10.75 50.31 8.41
N VAL A 823 11.47 49.19 8.37
CA VAL A 823 11.51 48.29 7.21
C VAL A 823 10.60 47.10 7.51
N VAL A 824 9.65 46.79 6.64
CA VAL A 824 8.81 45.60 6.75
C VAL A 824 9.23 44.60 5.68
N GLN A 825 9.59 43.39 6.08
CA GLN A 825 10.04 42.34 5.17
C GLN A 825 9.21 41.08 5.35
N GLY A 826 8.79 40.48 4.23
CA GLY A 826 8.13 39.18 4.21
C GLY A 826 9.09 38.01 4.00
N ASP A 827 8.76 36.85 4.55
CA ASP A 827 9.52 35.61 4.36
C ASP A 827 8.70 34.47 3.72
N ALA A 828 9.40 33.38 3.40
CA ALA A 828 8.82 32.19 2.80
C ALA A 828 7.96 31.35 3.76
N SER A 829 8.09 31.56 5.06
CA SER A 829 7.29 30.90 6.09
C SER A 829 5.97 31.61 6.37
N GLY A 830 5.73 32.74 5.70
CA GLY A 830 4.51 33.53 5.81
C GLY A 830 4.45 34.46 6.99
N TYR A 831 5.62 34.97 7.40
CA TYR A 831 5.74 36.01 8.42
C TYR A 831 6.19 37.34 7.81
N LEU A 832 5.67 38.40 8.42
CA LEU A 832 6.17 39.75 8.27
C LEU A 832 7.08 40.09 9.45
N HIS A 833 8.25 40.64 9.16
CA HIS A 833 9.23 41.14 10.12
C HIS A 833 9.31 42.64 10.01
N GLY A 834 9.15 43.34 11.14
CA GLY A 834 9.48 44.75 11.24
C GLY A 834 10.89 44.92 11.74
N LEU A 835 11.72 45.63 11.00
CA LEU A 835 13.13 45.86 11.28
C LEU A 835 13.36 47.36 11.51
N ASP A 836 14.35 47.70 12.33
CA ASP A 836 14.91 49.05 12.35
C ASP A 836 15.77 49.33 11.11
N GLU A 837 16.31 50.54 11.00
CA GLU A 837 17.17 50.94 9.86
C GLU A 837 18.48 50.16 9.80
N ASP A 838 18.92 49.59 10.93
CA ASP A 838 20.14 48.78 11.06
C ASP A 838 19.89 47.28 10.79
N GLY A 839 18.63 46.89 10.55
CA GLY A 839 18.23 45.51 10.24
C GLY A 839 17.92 44.63 11.46
N HIS A 840 17.79 45.20 12.67
CA HIS A 840 17.38 44.43 13.84
C HIS A 840 15.86 44.19 13.86
N VAL A 841 15.45 42.95 14.10
CA VAL A 841 14.03 42.57 14.21
C VAL A 841 13.40 43.19 15.45
N LEU A 842 12.44 44.09 15.22
CA LEU A 842 11.60 44.72 16.23
C LEU A 842 10.37 43.86 16.58
N TRP A 843 9.80 43.19 15.58
CA TRP A 843 8.62 42.36 15.75
C TRP A 843 8.40 41.42 14.57
N HIS A 844 7.57 40.39 14.77
CA HIS A 844 7.08 39.47 13.75
C HIS A 844 5.54 39.34 13.78
N HIS A 845 4.93 39.00 12.64
CA HIS A 845 3.48 38.83 12.49
C HIS A 845 3.13 37.74 11.46
N GLN A 846 2.35 36.73 11.86
CA GLN A 846 1.96 35.65 10.96
C GLN A 846 0.84 36.07 10.01
N VAL A 847 1.03 35.82 8.72
CA VAL A 847 0.01 36.01 7.68
C VAL A 847 -0.43 34.66 7.11
N GLY A 848 0.53 33.74 6.91
CA GLY A 848 0.36 32.44 6.25
C GLY A 848 0.69 32.50 4.75
N GLY A 849 1.29 31.43 4.21
CA GLY A 849 1.82 31.37 2.84
C GLY A 849 3.05 32.26 2.63
N CYS A 850 3.94 31.92 1.70
CA CYS A 850 5.12 32.74 1.36
C CYS A 850 4.69 34.17 1.01
N ILE A 851 5.30 35.18 1.63
CA ILE A 851 4.98 36.58 1.36
C ILE A 851 5.55 37.00 0.01
N THR A 852 4.68 37.44 -0.89
CA THR A 852 4.98 37.77 -2.29
C THR A 852 4.84 39.27 -2.59
N GLY A 853 4.26 40.06 -1.69
CA GLY A 853 4.18 41.51 -1.82
C GLY A 853 3.91 42.17 -0.48
N VAL A 854 4.52 43.34 -0.23
CA VAL A 854 4.29 44.16 0.96
C VAL A 854 4.26 45.64 0.56
N ASP A 855 3.35 46.40 1.16
CA ASP A 855 3.36 47.87 1.09
C ASP A 855 2.94 48.49 2.43
N VAL A 856 3.39 49.71 2.73
CA VAL A 856 3.20 50.40 4.01
C VAL A 856 2.77 51.84 3.79
N SER A 857 1.77 52.30 4.54
CA SER A 857 1.30 53.69 4.44
C SER A 857 2.39 54.68 4.85
N ALA A 858 2.35 55.90 4.28
CA ALA A 858 3.31 56.97 4.59
C ALA A 858 3.37 57.35 6.10
N ASP A 859 2.29 57.07 6.85
CA ASP A 859 2.25 57.27 8.30
C ASP A 859 2.74 56.06 9.13
N GLY A 860 3.05 54.93 8.47
CA GLY A 860 3.50 53.68 9.08
C GLY A 860 2.42 52.96 9.90
N ARG A 861 1.14 53.32 9.74
CA ARG A 861 0.03 52.77 10.55
C ARG A 861 -0.75 51.66 9.85
N THR A 862 -0.61 51.51 8.54
CA THR A 862 -1.26 50.49 7.74
C THR A 862 -0.20 49.70 6.97
N ILE A 863 -0.32 48.38 7.00
CA ILE A 863 0.51 47.45 6.22
C ILE A 863 -0.42 46.60 5.37
N VAL A 864 -0.04 46.38 4.12
CA VAL A 864 -0.71 45.45 3.21
C VAL A 864 0.26 44.35 2.84
N ALA A 865 -0.18 43.10 2.88
CA ALA A 865 0.63 41.97 2.47
C ALA A 865 -0.14 41.02 1.55
N GLY A 866 0.54 40.55 0.51
CA GLY A 866 0.12 39.48 -0.37
C GLY A 866 0.96 38.21 -0.13
N SER A 867 0.35 37.03 -0.32
CA SER A 867 1.02 35.74 -0.19
C SER A 867 0.73 34.78 -1.35
N ASP A 868 1.58 33.77 -1.52
CA ASP A 868 1.37 32.67 -2.48
C ASP A 868 0.16 31.80 -2.15
N GLY A 869 -0.20 31.68 -0.86
CA GLY A 869 -1.35 30.94 -0.34
C GLY A 869 -2.71 31.55 -0.67
N GLY A 870 -2.75 32.62 -1.48
CA GLY A 870 -3.99 33.28 -1.87
C GLY A 870 -4.45 34.39 -0.97
N TYR A 871 -3.63 34.89 -0.05
CA TYR A 871 -4.08 35.92 0.91
C TYR A 871 -3.66 37.34 0.51
N LEU A 872 -4.61 38.26 0.55
CA LEU A 872 -4.38 39.70 0.64
C LEU A 872 -4.84 40.19 2.01
N VAL A 873 -3.93 40.68 2.84
CA VAL A 873 -4.19 41.03 4.24
C VAL A 873 -3.94 42.51 4.47
N LEU A 874 -4.89 43.16 5.14
CA LEU A 874 -4.77 44.55 5.58
C LEU A 874 -4.57 44.58 7.10
N LEU A 875 -3.44 45.13 7.54
CA LEU A 875 -3.08 45.23 8.94
C LEU A 875 -3.09 46.69 9.40
N ARG A 876 -3.64 46.96 10.58
CA ARG A 876 -3.65 48.30 11.18
C ARG A 876 -2.98 48.30 12.54
N LYS A 877 -2.25 49.38 12.83
CA LYS A 877 -1.59 49.57 14.12
C LYS A 877 -2.62 49.63 15.25
N ALA A 878 -2.42 48.79 16.26
CA ALA A 878 -3.32 48.58 17.38
C ALA A 878 -2.65 48.96 18.73
N PRO A 879 -3.44 49.15 19.81
CA PRO A 879 -2.90 49.47 21.12
C PRO A 879 -1.98 48.36 21.68
N GLY A 880 -2.20 47.11 21.29
CA GLY A 880 -1.43 45.94 21.72
C GLY A 880 -1.33 44.89 20.61
N PRO A 881 -0.70 43.73 20.90
CA PRO A 881 -0.58 42.65 19.93
C PRO A 881 -1.91 41.96 19.67
N ASP A 882 -2.07 41.41 18.46
CA ASP A 882 -3.27 40.66 18.10
C ASP A 882 -3.43 39.41 18.99
N ALA A 883 -4.65 39.17 19.50
CA ALA A 883 -4.93 38.05 20.38
C ALA A 883 -5.08 36.71 19.64
N PHE A 884 -5.19 36.73 18.31
CA PHE A 884 -5.52 35.56 17.48
C PHE A 884 -4.44 35.17 16.46
N VAL A 885 -3.34 35.94 16.41
CA VAL A 885 -2.20 35.71 15.51
C VAL A 885 -0.93 35.46 16.31
N VAL A 886 -0.13 34.47 15.90
CA VAL A 886 1.20 34.21 16.46
C VAL A 886 2.14 35.34 16.04
N GLY A 887 2.40 36.28 16.94
CA GLY A 887 3.10 37.51 16.62
C GLY A 887 3.45 38.34 17.84
N SER A 888 4.51 39.14 17.73
CA SER A 888 4.91 40.19 18.69
C SER A 888 4.57 41.60 18.19
N SER A 889 4.11 41.73 16.94
CA SER A 889 3.77 43.03 16.36
C SER A 889 2.57 43.69 17.03
N ARG A 890 2.54 45.03 16.96
CA ARG A 890 1.39 45.85 17.38
C ARG A 890 0.45 46.13 16.21
N PHE A 891 0.35 45.20 15.27
CA PHE A 891 -0.59 45.25 14.17
C PHE A 891 -1.66 44.18 14.37
N ALA A 892 -2.91 44.55 14.11
CA ALA A 892 -4.04 43.63 14.13
C ALA A 892 -4.61 43.50 12.71
N GLU A 893 -5.09 42.30 12.38
CA GLU A 893 -5.77 42.07 11.12
C GLU A 893 -7.06 42.90 11.09
N ALA A 894 -7.21 43.73 10.05
CA ALA A 894 -8.43 44.49 9.82
C ALA A 894 -9.38 43.72 8.89
N ARG A 895 -8.81 43.09 7.85
CA ARG A 895 -9.50 42.34 6.80
C ARG A 895 -8.54 41.37 6.11
N ARG A 896 -9.12 40.32 5.53
CA ARG A 896 -8.42 39.41 4.62
C ARG A 896 -9.29 39.08 3.40
N PHE A 897 -8.67 39.02 2.24
CA PHE A 897 -9.27 38.46 1.03
C PHE A 897 -8.53 37.18 0.66
N ILE A 898 -9.28 36.15 0.29
CA ILE A 898 -8.73 34.82 -0.03
C ILE A 898 -9.10 34.47 -1.48
N PHE A 899 -8.07 34.22 -2.28
CA PHE A 899 -8.13 33.87 -3.68
C PHE A 899 -7.68 32.42 -3.87
N TRP A 900 -8.65 31.51 -3.95
CA TRP A 900 -8.42 30.09 -4.19
C TRP A 900 -8.99 29.65 -5.53
N THR A 901 -8.29 28.75 -6.23
CA THR A 901 -8.60 28.33 -7.61
C THR A 901 -9.94 27.59 -7.72
N ASP A 902 -10.35 26.90 -6.67
CA ASP A 902 -11.59 26.10 -6.62
C ASP A 902 -12.75 26.82 -5.91
N GLU A 903 -12.60 28.12 -5.61
CA GLU A 903 -13.69 28.95 -5.09
C GLU A 903 -14.36 29.74 -6.22
N PRO A 904 -15.71 29.78 -6.28
CA PRO A 904 -16.42 30.48 -7.35
C PRO A 904 -16.35 32.01 -7.25
N ALA A 905 -15.93 32.54 -6.10
CA ALA A 905 -15.77 33.97 -5.84
C ALA A 905 -14.74 34.21 -4.74
N VAL A 906 -14.21 35.43 -4.66
CA VAL A 906 -13.30 35.84 -3.58
C VAL A 906 -13.97 35.67 -2.21
N ILE A 907 -13.29 35.02 -1.28
CA ILE A 907 -13.76 34.94 0.11
C ILE A 907 -13.28 36.19 0.83
N ARG A 908 -14.22 36.91 1.44
CA ARG A 908 -13.99 38.11 2.24
C ARG A 908 -14.10 37.75 3.69
N TRP A 909 -13.03 38.01 4.43
CA TRP A 909 -12.89 37.64 5.81
C TRP A 909 -12.80 38.86 6.72
#